data_AF-N4WPU8-F1
#
_entry.id   AF-N4WPU8-F1
#
_cell.length_a   1.000
_cell.length_b   1.000
_cell.length_c   1.000
_cell.angle_alpha   90.00
_cell.angle_beta   90.00
_cell.angle_gamma   90.00
#
_symmetry.space_group_name_H-M   'P 1'
#
loop_
_entity.id
_entity.type
_entity.pdbx_description
1 polymer ?
#
loop_
_entity_poly.entity_id
_entity_poly.type
_entity_poly.pdbx_seq_one_letter_code
_entity_poly.pdbx_strand_id
1 'polypeptide(L)'
;MIVSKNKFMAFMFALLVGLFIIPGMVMAEGPTDPAPEINPENPNGKSVLFDNTHGQTAGQADWVIDGAFSDFAEGIAENGYHVKELRQIDPIELEDLAPYDVFIIPEANIPFKKSEQDAMTAYTENGGSIFFISDHYNADRNKNRWDSSEIMNGFRRGAYQNPTKGMDEDEITSEAMQGVESSDWLSDEFGIRFRFNAPGTVTADQIVASTDAFGITEGVDEVAMHAGSTLAITNPDVAKGIVYLPENLTVNDKWGPAVDEGIYHGGGEAEGPYAAIAKKEDGKAAFIGDSSPVEDATPKYQNEETGDSKTTYDGFQEADDAELLLNIVDWLAQQEDYQTFEQTDITLDEVSPMLDKEIPENTTQPEDEPWTEPSQGYDWYDMSTFAPGSYGSEQEPVEDPNYSFDHADVLPNDQSFTIDVKVEGLNPGQTVSGYEVGIYLDGGQQIAKVQNEDGSWPSYYGYSPSFSVTANENGTAVKSLTVRVQDGVEGDANLRLRQSGNNLYTTTVAFGEAGENPDQEPEMLTIQEARNTANGAEATVEGVITSAPGTFGGQGFYLQDDTGGIYVFQHDNRYEKGQKVTVTGELTTYQGLKELASITSIEVQGTESLPGYQTVDVLDGSNQAERVTIEGGTIANVESYYNAFEFDLEVNNQTTRVRVDNRTGVSFADFQSQFEEGDQVSVSGIASIYGDTYQLLLLSMDDIESSGTAPTISDLNISVFDITETTTISLDVKDVDDDLASVTATIDGEKWNGNPVISPLQFTVDEYELVVQAEDEMGHIAQRTFTVEAVLGMNQLDELIEAGASLGYIKDDKTADRLEKKANNVQKAKNYRSQRGKTNALLHQLEAQSGKKIDEDYLAYWQSLY
;
A
#
# COMPACT_ATOMS: atom_id res chain seq x y z
N MET A 1 -71.13 2.78 20.42
CA MET A 1 -70.73 3.40 21.70
C MET A 1 -69.45 2.70 22.17
N ILE A 2 -68.33 3.43 22.10
CA ILE A 2 -67.26 3.49 23.12
C ILE A 2 -66.57 2.17 23.57
N VAL A 3 -65.28 2.04 23.16
CA VAL A 3 -64.05 1.76 23.98
C VAL A 3 -63.99 0.39 24.73
N SER A 4 -62.90 -0.40 24.84
CA SER A 4 -61.46 -0.35 24.53
C SER A 4 -60.86 -1.77 24.52
N LYS A 5 -59.75 -1.92 23.77
CA LYS A 5 -58.49 -2.66 24.03
C LYS A 5 -58.44 -3.71 25.17
N ASN A 6 -57.94 -4.92 24.87
CA ASN A 6 -56.57 -5.33 25.24
C ASN A 6 -56.19 -6.75 24.78
N LYS A 7 -54.99 -6.84 24.19
CA LYS A 7 -53.93 -7.86 24.25
C LYS A 7 -54.30 -9.35 24.19
N PHE A 8 -53.75 -10.04 23.18
CA PHE A 8 -53.19 -11.39 23.35
C PHE A 8 -51.92 -11.55 22.51
N MET A 9 -50.89 -12.09 23.14
CA MET A 9 -49.58 -12.42 22.57
C MET A 9 -49.42 -13.95 22.58
N ALA A 10 -48.76 -14.44 21.53
CA ALA A 10 -48.06 -15.72 21.39
C ALA A 10 -48.86 -17.04 21.42
N PHE A 11 -48.80 -17.80 20.32
CA PHE A 11 -47.93 -18.99 20.27
C PHE A 11 -47.63 -19.37 18.81
N MET A 12 -46.33 -19.46 18.51
CA MET A 12 -45.73 -19.78 17.22
C MET A 12 -45.54 -21.30 17.14
N PHE A 13 -45.87 -21.92 16.00
CA PHE A 13 -45.52 -23.31 15.71
C PHE A 13 -44.62 -23.30 14.47
N ALA A 14 -43.34 -23.56 14.67
CA ALA A 14 -42.34 -23.71 13.63
C ALA A 14 -42.56 -25.05 12.92
N LEU A 15 -42.67 -25.01 11.59
CA LEU A 15 -42.55 -26.17 10.71
C LEU A 15 -41.23 -25.99 9.95
N LEU A 16 -40.17 -26.67 10.41
CA LEU A 16 -38.93 -26.81 9.65
C LEU A 16 -39.23 -27.67 8.42
N VAL A 17 -39.24 -27.06 7.25
CA VAL A 17 -38.96 -27.74 5.99
C VAL A 17 -37.46 -27.59 5.79
N GLY A 18 -36.70 -28.66 6.03
CA GLY A 18 -35.30 -28.71 5.64
C GLY A 18 -35.22 -28.69 4.12
N LEU A 19 -34.80 -27.56 3.56
CA LEU A 19 -34.24 -27.53 2.21
C LEU A 19 -32.96 -28.36 2.25
N PHE A 20 -32.96 -29.46 1.50
CA PHE A 20 -31.71 -30.01 1.00
C PHE A 20 -31.14 -28.95 0.05
N ILE A 21 -30.08 -28.27 0.50
CA ILE A 21 -29.22 -27.48 -0.39
C ILE A 21 -28.50 -28.52 -1.26
N ILE A 22 -28.93 -28.64 -2.51
CA ILE A 22 -28.08 -29.16 -3.57
C ILE A 22 -26.93 -28.14 -3.66
N PRO A 23 -25.65 -28.55 -3.60
CA PRO A 23 -24.56 -27.60 -3.82
C PRO A 23 -24.82 -26.91 -5.16
N GLY A 24 -25.08 -25.61 -5.10
CA GLY A 24 -25.34 -24.79 -6.28
C GLY A 24 -24.12 -24.79 -7.16
N MET A 25 -24.38 -24.89 -8.46
CA MET A 25 -23.49 -24.42 -9.52
C MET A 25 -23.02 -22.99 -9.19
N VAL A 26 -21.73 -22.71 -9.34
CA VAL A 26 -21.10 -21.42 -9.01
C VAL A 26 -21.05 -20.59 -10.29
N MET A 27 -22.14 -19.87 -10.56
CA MET A 27 -22.26 -18.97 -11.72
C MET A 27 -21.44 -17.70 -11.48
N ALA A 28 -21.06 -17.01 -12.56
CA ALA A 28 -20.66 -15.61 -12.45
C ALA A 28 -21.85 -14.75 -11.99
N GLU A 29 -21.57 -13.72 -11.19
CA GLU A 29 -22.60 -12.81 -10.67
C GLU A 29 -23.22 -11.96 -11.79
N GLY A 30 -24.41 -11.42 -11.56
CA GLY A 30 -25.08 -10.50 -12.47
C GLY A 30 -25.90 -9.43 -11.75
N PRO A 31 -26.67 -8.62 -12.51
CA PRO A 31 -27.39 -7.45 -11.97
C PRO A 31 -28.51 -7.79 -10.99
N THR A 32 -28.86 -9.07 -10.84
CA THR A 32 -29.88 -9.54 -9.87
C THR A 32 -29.28 -10.19 -8.63
N ASP A 33 -27.96 -10.39 -8.61
CA ASP A 33 -27.26 -10.93 -7.44
C ASP A 33 -27.03 -9.84 -6.39
N PRO A 34 -26.82 -10.20 -5.11
CA PRO A 34 -26.47 -9.24 -4.09
C PRO A 34 -25.25 -8.42 -4.50
N ALA A 35 -25.37 -7.10 -4.44
CA ALA A 35 -24.24 -6.21 -4.69
C ALA A 35 -23.20 -6.32 -3.57
N PRO A 36 -21.90 -6.28 -3.88
CA PRO A 36 -20.85 -6.18 -2.89
C PRO A 36 -21.00 -4.89 -2.09
N GLU A 37 -20.56 -4.94 -0.84
CA GLU A 37 -20.50 -3.79 0.06
C GLU A 37 -19.31 -3.94 1.00
N ILE A 38 -18.62 -2.83 1.26
CA ILE A 38 -17.49 -2.74 2.17
C ILE A 38 -17.92 -1.89 3.36
N ASN A 39 -17.89 -2.50 4.54
CA ASN A 39 -18.19 -1.80 5.79
C ASN A 39 -16.88 -1.29 6.40
N PRO A 40 -16.76 0.02 6.66
CA PRO A 40 -15.54 0.59 7.23
C PRO A 40 -15.37 0.15 8.67
N GLU A 41 -14.12 -0.11 9.09
CA GLU A 41 -13.83 -0.44 10.48
C GLU A 41 -14.16 0.73 11.43
N ASN A 42 -13.91 1.95 10.96
CA ASN A 42 -14.16 3.20 11.67
C ASN A 42 -15.16 4.09 10.91
N PRO A 43 -16.49 3.83 11.00
CA PRO A 43 -17.47 4.55 10.21
C PRO A 43 -17.51 6.06 10.52
N ASN A 44 -17.31 6.89 9.49
CA ASN A 44 -17.45 8.34 9.55
C ASN A 44 -18.93 8.80 9.40
N GLY A 45 -19.84 7.86 9.10
CA GLY A 45 -21.28 8.08 8.95
C GLY A 45 -21.71 8.52 7.56
N LYS A 46 -20.80 8.44 6.57
CA LYS A 46 -21.02 8.77 5.16
C LYS A 46 -20.98 7.51 4.29
N SER A 47 -21.51 7.61 3.08
CA SER A 47 -21.61 6.46 2.18
C SER A 47 -21.38 6.82 0.70
N VAL A 48 -20.78 5.87 -0.01
CA VAL A 48 -20.42 5.96 -1.42
C VAL A 48 -21.08 4.81 -2.18
N LEU A 49 -21.69 5.13 -3.32
CA LEU A 49 -22.30 4.18 -4.24
C LEU A 49 -21.52 4.15 -5.56
N PHE A 50 -21.11 2.97 -6.03
CA PHE A 50 -20.46 2.76 -7.33
C PHE A 50 -21.48 2.25 -8.35
N ASP A 51 -21.47 2.80 -9.56
CA ASP A 51 -22.26 2.29 -10.67
C ASP A 51 -21.71 0.94 -11.19
N ASN A 52 -22.59 -0.05 -11.37
CA ASN A 52 -22.32 -1.25 -12.16
C ASN A 52 -23.54 -1.60 -13.04
N THR A 53 -24.27 -0.58 -13.52
CA THR A 53 -25.43 -0.75 -14.40
C THR A 53 -25.15 -0.36 -15.85
N HIS A 54 -24.00 0.26 -16.14
CA HIS A 54 -23.65 0.78 -17.46
C HIS A 54 -22.44 0.10 -18.09
N GLY A 55 -22.24 -1.20 -17.83
CA GLY A 55 -21.20 -1.98 -18.50
C GLY A 55 -19.79 -1.77 -17.94
N GLN A 56 -19.66 -1.52 -16.63
CA GLN A 56 -18.37 -1.44 -15.94
C GLN A 56 -17.53 -2.73 -16.01
N THR A 57 -18.13 -3.83 -16.49
CA THR A 57 -17.50 -5.14 -16.69
C THR A 57 -17.34 -5.51 -18.17
N ALA A 58 -17.62 -4.58 -19.09
CA ALA A 58 -17.60 -4.79 -20.53
C ALA A 58 -16.18 -5.02 -21.07
N GLY A 59 -16.01 -5.98 -21.97
CA GLY A 59 -14.73 -6.19 -22.64
C GLY A 59 -13.57 -6.45 -21.67
N GLN A 60 -12.59 -5.53 -21.62
CA GLN A 60 -11.47 -5.58 -20.68
C GLN A 60 -11.71 -4.78 -19.39
N ALA A 61 -12.80 -4.01 -19.31
CA ALA A 61 -13.15 -3.30 -18.08
C ALA A 61 -13.56 -4.27 -16.98
N ASP A 62 -13.22 -3.96 -15.74
CA ASP A 62 -13.72 -4.67 -14.57
C ASP A 62 -13.81 -3.77 -13.34
N TRP A 63 -14.43 -2.60 -13.54
CA TRP A 63 -14.43 -1.46 -12.62
C TRP A 63 -15.43 -1.61 -11.47
N VAL A 64 -15.41 -2.78 -10.84
CA VAL A 64 -16.27 -3.15 -9.71
C VAL A 64 -15.48 -3.09 -8.41
N ILE A 65 -16.16 -2.83 -7.29
CA ILE A 65 -15.52 -2.54 -6.00
C ILE A 65 -14.81 -3.76 -5.36
N ASP A 66 -15.03 -4.95 -5.89
CA ASP A 66 -14.36 -6.20 -5.50
C ASP A 66 -13.67 -6.88 -6.69
N GLY A 67 -13.30 -6.06 -7.68
CA GLY A 67 -12.52 -6.39 -8.86
C GLY A 67 -11.53 -5.26 -9.12
N ALA A 68 -11.28 -4.90 -10.38
CA ALA A 68 -10.18 -4.02 -10.75
C ALA A 68 -10.26 -2.56 -10.22
N PHE A 69 -11.24 -2.20 -9.39
CA PHE A 69 -11.35 -0.94 -8.65
C PHE A 69 -11.33 -1.18 -7.12
N SER A 70 -10.87 -2.35 -6.67
CA SER A 70 -10.91 -2.78 -5.27
C SER A 70 -9.99 -1.95 -4.38
N ASP A 71 -8.76 -1.65 -4.80
CA ASP A 71 -7.83 -0.82 -4.02
C ASP A 71 -8.43 0.58 -3.76
N PHE A 72 -9.09 1.17 -4.78
CA PHE A 72 -9.78 2.45 -4.61
C PHE A 72 -10.98 2.34 -3.66
N ALA A 73 -11.79 1.30 -3.79
CA ALA A 73 -12.93 1.07 -2.91
C ALA A 73 -12.51 0.80 -1.46
N GLU A 74 -11.41 0.07 -1.25
CA GLU A 74 -10.79 -0.19 0.04
C GLU A 74 -10.25 1.10 0.66
N GLY A 75 -9.50 1.91 -0.10
CA GLY A 75 -9.03 3.21 0.37
C GLY A 75 -10.17 4.15 0.79
N ILE A 76 -11.29 4.15 0.07
CA ILE A 76 -12.50 4.87 0.49
C ILE A 76 -13.06 4.29 1.80
N ALA A 77 -13.12 2.97 1.95
CA ALA A 77 -13.61 2.36 3.19
C ALA A 77 -12.67 2.62 4.38
N GLU A 78 -11.36 2.65 4.17
CA GLU A 78 -10.35 3.02 5.18
C GLU A 78 -10.55 4.45 5.69
N ASN A 79 -10.96 5.37 4.83
CA ASN A 79 -11.37 6.74 5.21
C ASN A 79 -12.73 6.81 5.94
N GLY A 80 -13.32 5.65 6.23
CA GLY A 80 -14.48 5.51 7.10
C GLY A 80 -15.82 5.51 6.39
N TYR A 81 -15.85 5.47 5.05
CA TYR A 81 -17.07 5.47 4.27
C TYR A 81 -17.65 4.07 4.13
N HIS A 82 -18.97 3.95 4.16
CA HIS A 82 -19.64 2.74 3.70
C HIS A 82 -19.66 2.72 2.17
N VAL A 83 -19.01 1.74 1.55
CA VAL A 83 -18.92 1.61 0.10
C VAL A 83 -19.85 0.51 -0.38
N LYS A 84 -20.58 0.76 -1.46
CA LYS A 84 -21.48 -0.22 -2.05
C LYS A 84 -21.58 -0.07 -3.54
N GLU A 85 -21.84 -1.17 -4.23
CA GLU A 85 -22.14 -1.18 -5.65
C GLU A 85 -23.65 -1.12 -5.93
N LEU A 86 -24.03 -0.46 -7.02
CA LEU A 86 -25.37 -0.46 -7.59
C LEU A 86 -25.46 -1.57 -8.66
N ARG A 87 -26.23 -2.62 -8.35
CA ARG A 87 -26.59 -3.68 -9.30
C ARG A 87 -28.09 -3.68 -9.55
N GLN A 88 -28.49 -3.41 -10.79
CA GLN A 88 -29.87 -3.54 -11.25
C GLN A 88 -29.95 -3.54 -12.78
N ILE A 89 -31.13 -3.89 -13.30
CA ILE A 89 -31.47 -3.85 -14.74
C ILE A 89 -32.27 -2.58 -15.06
N ASP A 90 -33.06 -2.10 -14.10
CA ASP A 90 -33.90 -0.92 -14.28
C ASP A 90 -33.04 0.35 -14.32
N PRO A 91 -33.45 1.38 -15.09
CA PRO A 91 -32.71 2.65 -15.16
C PRO A 91 -32.51 3.26 -13.78
N ILE A 92 -31.38 3.95 -13.57
CA ILE A 92 -31.10 4.64 -12.31
C ILE A 92 -32.19 5.68 -12.00
N GLU A 93 -32.81 5.55 -10.82
CA GLU A 93 -33.78 6.51 -10.30
C GLU A 93 -33.15 7.36 -9.18
N LEU A 94 -33.75 8.52 -8.89
CA LEU A 94 -33.28 9.40 -7.80
C LEU A 94 -33.28 8.67 -6.45
N GLU A 95 -34.25 7.78 -6.24
CA GLU A 95 -34.40 6.97 -5.04
C GLU A 95 -33.23 5.99 -4.81
N ASP A 96 -32.52 5.59 -5.87
CA ASP A 96 -31.33 4.74 -5.77
C ASP A 96 -30.14 5.53 -5.22
N LEU A 97 -30.03 6.80 -5.63
CA LEU A 97 -28.91 7.69 -5.30
C LEU A 97 -29.10 8.42 -3.97
N ALA A 98 -30.32 8.86 -3.66
CA ALA A 98 -30.64 9.70 -2.50
C ALA A 98 -30.17 9.19 -1.12
N PRO A 99 -30.01 7.87 -0.86
CA PRO A 99 -29.45 7.37 0.39
C PRO A 99 -27.95 7.60 0.57
N TYR A 100 -27.21 7.92 -0.50
CA TYR A 100 -25.74 7.99 -0.50
C TYR A 100 -25.24 9.43 -0.64
N ASP A 101 -24.06 9.71 -0.08
CA ASP A 101 -23.44 11.03 -0.11
C ASP A 101 -22.67 11.28 -1.41
N VAL A 102 -22.06 10.22 -1.96
CA VAL A 102 -21.31 10.26 -3.22
C VAL A 102 -21.75 9.11 -4.13
N PHE A 103 -21.94 9.39 -5.41
CA PHE A 103 -22.15 8.42 -6.47
C PHE A 103 -20.95 8.43 -7.43
N ILE A 104 -20.29 7.30 -7.64
CA ILE A 104 -19.12 7.16 -8.50
C ILE A 104 -19.53 6.38 -9.75
N ILE A 105 -19.16 6.89 -10.91
CA ILE A 105 -19.44 6.27 -12.21
C ILE A 105 -18.12 5.91 -12.87
N PRO A 106 -17.68 4.65 -12.76
CA PRO A 106 -16.53 4.14 -13.48
C PRO A 106 -16.85 3.99 -14.95
N GLU A 107 -16.02 4.55 -15.83
CA GLU A 107 -15.98 4.41 -17.30
C GLU A 107 -17.19 3.66 -17.91
N ALA A 108 -18.31 4.37 -18.00
CA ALA A 108 -19.55 3.78 -18.52
C ALA A 108 -19.36 3.35 -19.98
N ASN A 109 -19.90 2.17 -20.31
CA ASN A 109 -19.87 1.55 -21.63
C ASN A 109 -21.29 1.36 -22.23
N ILE A 110 -22.34 1.78 -21.54
CA ILE A 110 -23.73 1.82 -22.03
C ILE A 110 -24.25 3.26 -21.88
N PRO A 111 -24.88 3.85 -22.91
CA PRO A 111 -25.33 5.24 -22.85
C PRO A 111 -26.43 5.47 -21.82
N PHE A 112 -26.31 6.57 -21.08
CA PHE A 112 -27.37 7.03 -20.18
C PHE A 112 -28.65 7.36 -20.94
N LYS A 113 -29.78 6.95 -20.38
CA LYS A 113 -31.10 7.41 -20.78
C LYS A 113 -31.32 8.84 -20.30
N LYS A 114 -32.22 9.56 -20.99
CA LYS A 114 -32.58 10.91 -20.56
C LYS A 114 -33.12 10.94 -19.12
N SER A 115 -33.85 9.90 -18.71
CA SER A 115 -34.35 9.77 -17.33
C SER A 115 -33.24 9.67 -16.29
N GLU A 116 -32.12 9.04 -16.62
CA GLU A 116 -30.98 8.84 -15.70
C GLU A 116 -30.17 10.13 -15.59
N GLN A 117 -29.97 10.84 -16.70
CA GLN A 117 -29.41 12.21 -16.68
C GLN A 117 -30.26 13.13 -15.79
N ASP A 118 -31.59 13.06 -15.91
CA ASP A 118 -32.51 13.85 -15.06
C ASP A 118 -32.43 13.43 -13.58
N ALA A 119 -32.27 12.14 -13.28
CA ALA A 119 -32.12 11.64 -11.91
C ALA A 119 -30.79 12.09 -11.27
N MET A 120 -29.68 11.97 -11.99
CA MET A 120 -28.36 12.45 -11.54
C MET A 120 -28.33 13.96 -11.35
N THR A 121 -28.98 14.71 -12.25
CA THR A 121 -29.13 16.17 -12.11
C THR A 121 -29.92 16.51 -10.85
N ALA A 122 -31.07 15.86 -10.63
CA ALA A 122 -31.90 16.07 -9.44
C ALA A 122 -31.20 15.63 -8.14
N TYR A 123 -30.42 14.55 -8.18
CA TYR A 123 -29.62 14.08 -7.05
C TYR A 123 -28.63 15.16 -6.63
N THR A 124 -27.91 15.73 -7.59
CA THR A 124 -26.92 16.78 -7.36
C THR A 124 -27.57 18.10 -6.92
N GLU A 125 -28.69 18.51 -7.53
CA GLU A 125 -29.44 19.70 -7.11
C GLU A 125 -29.87 19.63 -5.64
N ASN A 126 -30.13 18.43 -5.12
CA ASN A 126 -30.53 18.20 -3.73
C ASN A 126 -29.33 17.96 -2.77
N GLY A 127 -28.11 18.29 -3.18
CA GLY A 127 -26.90 18.19 -2.35
C GLY A 127 -26.11 16.90 -2.53
N GLY A 128 -26.53 15.98 -3.42
CA GLY A 128 -25.73 14.81 -3.77
C GLY A 128 -24.45 15.18 -4.52
N SER A 129 -23.49 14.26 -4.56
CA SER A 129 -22.21 14.47 -5.23
C SER A 129 -21.89 13.34 -6.20
N ILE A 130 -21.36 13.65 -7.39
CA ILE A 130 -21.03 12.63 -8.41
C ILE A 130 -19.55 12.68 -8.80
N PHE A 131 -18.88 11.54 -8.87
CA PHE A 131 -17.56 11.40 -9.47
C PHE A 131 -17.67 10.68 -10.82
N PHE A 132 -17.34 11.38 -11.91
CA PHE A 132 -17.29 10.81 -13.25
C PHE A 132 -15.85 10.41 -13.59
N ILE A 133 -15.63 9.11 -13.81
CA ILE A 133 -14.37 8.57 -14.30
C ILE A 133 -14.63 8.15 -15.75
N SER A 134 -13.96 8.81 -16.69
CA SER A 134 -14.08 8.52 -18.12
C SER A 134 -12.77 7.96 -18.66
N ASP A 135 -12.76 7.60 -19.92
CA ASP A 135 -11.56 7.28 -20.68
C ASP A 135 -11.62 7.98 -22.05
N HIS A 136 -10.59 7.76 -22.86
CA HIS A 136 -10.37 8.38 -24.16
C HIS A 136 -11.39 8.00 -25.23
N TYR A 137 -11.39 8.76 -26.34
CA TYR A 137 -12.12 8.34 -27.54
C TYR A 137 -11.42 7.14 -28.19
N ASN A 138 -12.17 6.16 -28.72
CA ASN A 138 -11.66 4.82 -29.08
C ASN A 138 -11.37 3.88 -27.88
N ALA A 139 -12.18 3.98 -26.82
CA ALA A 139 -12.19 3.14 -25.62
C ALA A 139 -13.49 2.31 -25.45
N ASP A 140 -14.38 2.24 -26.45
CA ASP A 140 -15.59 1.40 -26.45
C ASP A 140 -15.26 -0.08 -26.23
N ARG A 141 -15.57 -0.59 -25.02
CA ARG A 141 -15.19 -1.94 -24.57
C ARG A 141 -16.18 -3.03 -25.00
N ASN A 142 -17.42 -2.69 -25.36
CA ASN A 142 -18.46 -3.65 -25.80
C ASN A 142 -18.84 -3.52 -27.29
N LYS A 143 -18.14 -2.67 -28.03
CA LYS A 143 -18.30 -2.47 -29.48
C LYS A 143 -19.69 -1.94 -29.85
N ASN A 144 -20.32 -1.17 -28.96
CA ASN A 144 -21.64 -0.58 -29.21
C ASN A 144 -21.59 0.79 -29.90
N ARG A 145 -20.39 1.30 -30.17
CA ARG A 145 -20.05 2.61 -30.78
C ARG A 145 -20.18 3.82 -29.85
N TRP A 146 -20.29 3.59 -28.55
CA TRP A 146 -20.25 4.63 -27.54
C TRP A 146 -18.97 4.50 -26.73
N ASP A 147 -18.13 5.53 -26.80
CA ASP A 147 -17.02 5.66 -25.86
C ASP A 147 -17.50 6.31 -24.55
N SER A 148 -16.82 6.03 -23.44
CA SER A 148 -17.20 6.57 -22.12
C SER A 148 -17.32 8.10 -22.11
N SER A 149 -16.39 8.81 -22.76
CA SER A 149 -16.45 10.27 -22.88
C SER A 149 -17.72 10.76 -23.61
N GLU A 150 -18.24 10.00 -24.59
CA GLU A 150 -19.50 10.30 -25.28
C GLU A 150 -20.71 10.06 -24.37
N ILE A 151 -20.67 8.96 -23.61
CA ILE A 151 -21.72 8.58 -22.66
C ILE A 151 -21.83 9.64 -21.56
N MET A 152 -20.70 10.01 -20.94
CA MET A 152 -20.66 11.05 -19.90
C MET A 152 -21.16 12.40 -20.43
N ASN A 153 -20.78 12.78 -21.66
CA ASN A 153 -21.26 14.02 -22.28
C ASN A 153 -22.74 13.97 -22.70
N GLY A 154 -23.31 12.78 -22.89
CA GLY A 154 -24.69 12.55 -23.33
C GLY A 154 -24.89 12.55 -24.85
N PHE A 155 -23.82 12.46 -25.64
CA PHE A 155 -23.94 12.41 -27.10
C PHE A 155 -22.75 11.74 -27.80
N ARG A 156 -23.03 11.09 -28.94
CA ARG A 156 -22.02 10.54 -29.84
C ARG A 156 -21.45 11.55 -30.84
N ARG A 157 -20.14 11.56 -30.96
CA ARG A 157 -19.35 12.30 -31.93
C ARG A 157 -19.77 11.90 -33.35
N GLY A 158 -20.21 12.88 -34.15
CA GLY A 158 -20.65 12.63 -35.52
C GLY A 158 -22.02 11.95 -35.66
N ALA A 159 -22.75 11.79 -34.55
CA ALA A 159 -24.09 11.22 -34.50
C ALA A 159 -25.06 12.03 -33.62
N TYR A 160 -24.75 13.31 -33.31
CA TYR A 160 -25.58 14.15 -32.44
C TYR A 160 -27.07 14.19 -32.83
N GLN A 161 -27.43 14.28 -34.12
CA GLN A 161 -28.85 14.31 -34.52
C GLN A 161 -29.54 12.95 -34.51
N ASN A 162 -28.79 11.85 -34.44
CA ASN A 162 -29.32 10.49 -34.40
C ASN A 162 -28.35 9.56 -33.65
N PRO A 163 -28.51 9.36 -32.33
CA PRO A 163 -27.58 8.57 -31.52
C PRO A 163 -27.48 7.10 -31.98
N THR A 164 -28.49 6.59 -32.69
CA THR A 164 -28.52 5.23 -33.24
C THR A 164 -27.88 5.10 -34.62
N LYS A 165 -27.22 6.14 -35.13
CA LYS A 165 -26.57 6.11 -36.44
C LYS A 165 -25.56 4.95 -36.48
N GLY A 166 -25.74 4.05 -37.47
CA GLY A 166 -24.85 2.90 -37.71
C GLY A 166 -25.26 1.61 -36.98
N MET A 167 -26.29 1.65 -36.13
CA MET A 167 -26.83 0.47 -35.43
C MET A 167 -27.84 -0.29 -36.30
N ASP A 168 -27.99 -1.59 -36.06
CA ASP A 168 -29.05 -2.40 -36.64
C ASP A 168 -30.39 -2.29 -35.88
N GLU A 169 -31.43 -2.97 -36.36
CA GLU A 169 -32.78 -2.86 -35.78
C GLU A 169 -32.88 -3.48 -34.39
N ASP A 170 -32.13 -4.55 -34.12
CA ASP A 170 -32.16 -5.25 -32.83
C ASP A 170 -31.44 -4.39 -31.78
N GLU A 171 -30.28 -3.80 -32.12
CA GLU A 171 -29.60 -2.77 -31.31
C GLU A 171 -30.51 -1.56 -31.02
N ILE A 172 -31.18 -1.01 -32.05
CA ILE A 172 -32.07 0.16 -31.91
C ILE A 172 -33.24 -0.09 -30.97
N THR A 173 -33.76 -1.32 -30.96
CA THR A 173 -34.96 -1.68 -30.18
C THR A 173 -34.64 -2.30 -28.82
N SER A 174 -33.36 -2.56 -28.54
CA SER A 174 -32.87 -3.05 -27.25
C SER A 174 -33.29 -2.13 -26.09
N GLU A 175 -33.45 -2.72 -24.89
CA GLU A 175 -33.76 -1.95 -23.67
C GLU A 175 -32.67 -0.94 -23.31
N ALA A 176 -31.41 -1.20 -23.68
CA ALA A 176 -30.29 -0.30 -23.46
C ALA A 176 -30.44 1.01 -24.26
N MET A 177 -30.94 0.95 -25.50
CA MET A 177 -31.11 2.14 -26.35
C MET A 177 -32.45 2.86 -26.18
N GLN A 178 -33.43 2.26 -25.49
CA GLN A 178 -34.72 2.89 -25.24
C GLN A 178 -34.58 4.11 -24.31
N GLY A 179 -34.94 5.29 -24.82
CA GLY A 179 -34.90 6.54 -24.04
C GLY A 179 -33.55 7.27 -24.07
N VAL A 180 -32.60 6.80 -24.88
CA VAL A 180 -31.35 7.52 -25.16
C VAL A 180 -31.64 8.66 -26.15
N GLU A 181 -31.29 9.88 -25.74
CA GLU A 181 -31.43 11.09 -26.54
C GLU A 181 -30.13 11.89 -26.45
N SER A 182 -29.65 12.42 -27.58
CA SER A 182 -28.46 13.28 -27.56
C SER A 182 -28.74 14.57 -26.80
N SER A 183 -27.86 14.91 -25.87
CA SER A 183 -27.84 16.15 -25.09
C SER A 183 -26.39 16.61 -24.91
N ASP A 184 -26.17 17.86 -24.53
CA ASP A 184 -24.85 18.35 -24.07
C ASP A 184 -24.91 18.57 -22.54
N TRP A 185 -25.58 17.64 -21.84
CA TRP A 185 -26.07 17.85 -20.48
C TRP A 185 -24.95 18.11 -19.47
N LEU A 186 -23.78 17.47 -19.63
CA LEU A 186 -22.66 17.72 -18.73
C LEU A 186 -22.18 19.17 -18.81
N SER A 187 -22.16 19.73 -20.02
CA SER A 187 -21.83 21.14 -20.24
C SER A 187 -22.92 22.07 -19.72
N ASP A 188 -24.19 21.72 -19.91
CA ASP A 188 -25.34 22.52 -19.49
C ASP A 188 -25.52 22.53 -17.96
N GLU A 189 -25.31 21.39 -17.31
CA GLU A 189 -25.57 21.20 -15.86
C GLU A 189 -24.32 21.44 -15.01
N PHE A 190 -23.13 21.07 -15.49
CA PHE A 190 -21.88 21.14 -14.71
C PHE A 190 -20.84 22.11 -15.31
N GLY A 191 -21.09 22.71 -16.47
CA GLY A 191 -20.15 23.66 -17.06
C GLY A 191 -18.85 23.02 -17.55
N ILE A 192 -18.86 21.73 -17.86
CA ILE A 192 -17.70 20.97 -18.29
C ILE A 192 -18.04 19.93 -19.37
N ARG A 193 -17.06 19.56 -20.19
CA ARG A 193 -17.20 18.50 -21.20
C ARG A 193 -15.94 17.64 -21.23
N PHE A 194 -16.08 16.32 -21.31
CA PHE A 194 -14.95 15.45 -21.67
C PHE A 194 -14.59 15.68 -23.14
N ARG A 195 -13.30 15.83 -23.45
CA ARG A 195 -12.85 15.93 -24.85
C ARG A 195 -12.73 14.53 -25.44
N PHE A 196 -12.78 14.47 -26.77
CA PHE A 196 -12.53 13.25 -27.53
C PHE A 196 -11.05 13.10 -27.93
N ASN A 197 -10.14 13.78 -27.22
CA ASN A 197 -8.70 13.62 -27.43
C ASN A 197 -8.23 12.33 -26.76
N ALA A 198 -6.98 11.96 -27.05
CA ALA A 198 -6.36 10.74 -26.53
C ALA A 198 -4.84 10.97 -26.38
N PRO A 199 -4.40 11.81 -25.41
CA PRO A 199 -3.00 11.83 -25.01
C PRO A 199 -2.53 10.42 -24.66
N GLY A 200 -1.25 10.12 -24.87
CA GLY A 200 -0.69 8.80 -24.60
C GLY A 200 -0.34 8.62 -23.13
N THR A 201 0.77 7.92 -22.88
CA THR A 201 1.35 7.88 -21.53
C THR A 201 2.05 9.19 -21.23
N VAL A 202 1.50 9.95 -20.27
CA VAL A 202 1.97 11.28 -19.87
C VAL A 202 1.86 11.39 -18.35
N THR A 203 2.78 12.09 -17.71
CA THR A 203 2.65 12.45 -16.29
C THR A 203 2.08 13.85 -16.19
N ALA A 204 0.91 14.01 -15.57
CA ALA A 204 0.32 15.31 -15.30
C ALA A 204 1.02 15.95 -14.10
N ASP A 205 1.83 16.99 -14.36
CA ASP A 205 2.70 17.64 -13.37
C ASP A 205 2.29 19.10 -13.08
N GLN A 206 1.16 19.54 -13.65
CA GLN A 206 0.62 20.88 -13.44
C GLN A 206 -0.54 20.83 -12.47
N ILE A 207 -0.20 20.80 -11.19
CA ILE A 207 -1.16 20.70 -10.09
C ILE A 207 -1.58 22.10 -9.62
N VAL A 208 -2.88 22.34 -9.52
CA VAL A 208 -3.42 23.58 -8.95
C VAL A 208 -3.13 23.60 -7.45
N ALA A 209 -2.74 24.76 -6.91
CA ALA A 209 -2.47 24.89 -5.47
C ALA A 209 -3.68 24.44 -4.63
N SER A 210 -3.45 23.67 -3.56
CA SER A 210 -4.52 23.10 -2.72
C SER A 210 -5.49 24.16 -2.19
N THR A 211 -5.03 25.37 -1.90
CA THR A 211 -5.89 26.49 -1.49
C THR A 211 -6.86 26.98 -2.57
N ASP A 212 -6.52 26.82 -3.85
CA ASP A 212 -7.39 27.13 -5.00
C ASP A 212 -8.15 25.88 -5.50
N ALA A 213 -7.91 24.71 -4.90
CA ALA A 213 -8.54 23.44 -5.22
C ALA A 213 -9.26 22.82 -4.00
N PHE A 214 -9.67 23.64 -3.02
CA PHE A 214 -10.43 23.19 -1.84
C PHE A 214 -9.76 22.09 -1.00
N GLY A 215 -8.43 22.01 -1.03
CA GLY A 215 -7.65 20.97 -0.34
C GLY A 215 -7.50 19.66 -1.12
N ILE A 216 -8.13 19.52 -2.29
CA ILE A 216 -8.14 18.27 -3.07
C ILE A 216 -6.73 17.87 -3.52
N THR A 217 -5.90 18.86 -3.85
CA THR A 217 -4.53 18.65 -4.35
C THR A 217 -3.47 18.73 -3.24
N GLU A 218 -3.87 18.67 -1.96
CA GLU A 218 -2.90 18.56 -0.88
C GLU A 218 -2.18 17.20 -1.01
N GLY A 219 -0.83 17.20 -0.94
CA GLY A 219 -0.04 15.97 -1.08
C GLY A 219 0.12 15.44 -2.51
N VAL A 220 -0.44 16.12 -3.52
CA VAL A 220 -0.37 15.71 -4.94
C VAL A 220 0.65 16.55 -5.69
N ASP A 221 1.71 15.93 -6.19
CA ASP A 221 2.73 16.55 -7.05
C ASP A 221 2.59 16.10 -8.52
N GLU A 222 2.26 14.83 -8.76
CA GLU A 222 2.12 14.24 -10.10
C GLU A 222 0.97 13.23 -10.17
N VAL A 223 0.31 13.11 -11.33
CA VAL A 223 -0.76 12.12 -11.58
C VAL A 223 -0.44 11.38 -12.87
N ALA A 224 -0.50 10.05 -12.86
CA ALA A 224 -0.23 9.26 -14.06
C ALA A 224 -1.40 9.36 -15.05
N MET A 225 -1.11 9.28 -16.34
CA MET A 225 -2.11 9.13 -17.41
C MET A 225 -1.62 8.07 -18.37
N HIS A 226 -2.51 7.12 -18.70
CA HIS A 226 -2.26 6.00 -19.59
C HIS A 226 -3.34 5.92 -20.65
N ALA A 227 -3.19 6.79 -21.65
CA ALA A 227 -4.08 6.88 -22.81
C ALA A 227 -5.38 7.66 -22.62
N GLY A 228 -5.69 8.29 -21.47
CA GLY A 228 -6.98 8.95 -21.23
C GLY A 228 -7.35 10.18 -22.09
N SER A 229 -8.20 11.05 -21.54
CA SER A 229 -8.73 12.27 -22.16
C SER A 229 -8.53 13.49 -21.25
N THR A 230 -8.61 14.68 -21.83
CA THR A 230 -8.76 15.92 -21.03
C THR A 230 -10.21 16.40 -21.06
N LEU A 231 -10.51 17.37 -20.23
CA LEU A 231 -11.79 18.05 -20.15
C LEU A 231 -11.69 19.46 -20.71
N ALA A 232 -12.83 20.09 -20.92
CA ALA A 232 -12.95 21.46 -21.33
C ALA A 232 -13.94 22.20 -20.43
N ILE A 233 -13.48 23.28 -19.80
CA ILE A 233 -14.31 24.17 -18.99
C ILE A 233 -15.19 25.00 -19.94
N THR A 234 -16.51 24.84 -19.84
CA THR A 234 -17.50 25.58 -20.63
C THR A 234 -18.16 26.70 -19.83
N ASN A 235 -18.18 26.60 -18.50
CA ASN A 235 -18.63 27.65 -17.59
C ASN A 235 -17.76 27.74 -16.32
N PRO A 236 -16.80 28.68 -16.26
CA PRO A 236 -15.90 28.81 -15.11
C PRO A 236 -16.56 29.34 -13.84
N ASP A 237 -17.80 29.84 -13.91
CA ASP A 237 -18.54 30.24 -12.70
C ASP A 237 -18.86 29.02 -11.82
N VAL A 238 -18.95 27.83 -12.43
CA VAL A 238 -19.32 26.58 -11.75
C VAL A 238 -18.33 25.45 -11.93
N ALA A 239 -17.39 25.51 -12.87
CA ALA A 239 -16.40 24.46 -13.12
C ALA A 239 -14.96 24.98 -13.02
N LYS A 240 -14.05 24.12 -12.59
CA LYS A 240 -12.63 24.44 -12.42
C LYS A 240 -11.75 23.21 -12.66
N GLY A 241 -10.66 23.37 -13.38
CA GLY A 241 -9.60 22.37 -13.47
C GLY A 241 -8.71 22.36 -12.23
N ILE A 242 -8.23 21.17 -11.85
CA ILE A 242 -7.37 20.98 -10.66
C ILE A 242 -6.05 20.28 -10.99
N VAL A 243 -5.99 19.53 -12.09
CA VAL A 243 -4.79 18.86 -12.59
C VAL A 243 -4.72 19.06 -14.10
N TYR A 244 -3.55 19.43 -14.64
CA TYR A 244 -3.34 19.61 -16.08
C TYR A 244 -2.11 18.84 -16.56
N LEU A 245 -2.12 18.52 -17.86
CA LEU A 245 -0.98 17.88 -18.52
C LEU A 245 0.19 18.87 -18.70
N PRO A 246 1.42 18.39 -18.92
CA PRO A 246 2.57 19.23 -19.20
C PRO A 246 2.35 20.12 -20.43
N GLU A 247 3.00 21.28 -20.47
CA GLU A 247 3.01 22.13 -21.67
C GLU A 247 3.86 21.53 -22.81
N ASN A 248 3.56 21.92 -24.05
CA ASN A 248 4.31 21.60 -25.27
C ASN A 248 4.18 20.13 -25.72
N LEU A 249 3.07 19.48 -25.38
CA LEU A 249 2.70 18.20 -25.98
C LEU A 249 2.47 18.36 -27.48
N THR A 250 2.79 17.31 -28.22
CA THR A 250 2.72 17.25 -29.67
C THR A 250 1.95 16.01 -30.10
N VAL A 251 1.65 15.91 -31.40
CA VAL A 251 1.04 14.70 -31.99
C VAL A 251 1.88 13.42 -31.79
N ASN A 252 3.13 13.51 -31.34
CA ASN A 252 3.93 12.32 -31.00
C ASN A 252 3.65 11.79 -29.60
N ASP A 253 3.01 12.59 -28.76
CA ASP A 253 2.69 12.29 -27.36
C ASP A 253 1.25 11.75 -27.24
N LYS A 254 0.57 11.53 -28.37
CA LYS A 254 -0.76 10.90 -28.40
C LYS A 254 -0.66 9.39 -28.20
N TRP A 255 -1.75 8.79 -27.76
CA TRP A 255 -1.92 7.34 -27.78
C TRP A 255 -1.84 6.82 -29.22
N GLY A 256 -1.04 5.77 -29.45
CA GLY A 256 -0.71 5.30 -30.81
C GLY A 256 -1.95 5.02 -31.69
N PRO A 257 -2.96 4.31 -31.16
CA PRO A 257 -4.24 4.06 -31.83
C PRO A 257 -5.24 5.24 -31.87
N ALA A 258 -4.91 6.42 -31.34
CA ALA A 258 -5.81 7.58 -31.42
C ALA A 258 -6.18 7.90 -32.87
N VAL A 259 -7.49 8.01 -33.14
CA VAL A 259 -8.07 8.14 -34.48
C VAL A 259 -8.06 9.58 -35.04
N ASP A 260 -7.53 10.54 -34.29
CA ASP A 260 -7.24 11.89 -34.77
C ASP A 260 -5.89 12.42 -34.23
N GLU A 261 -5.73 13.75 -34.09
CA GLU A 261 -4.49 14.33 -33.58
C GLU A 261 -4.14 13.92 -32.13
N GLY A 262 -5.11 13.47 -31.32
CA GLY A 262 -4.92 13.00 -29.94
C GLY A 262 -4.47 14.06 -28.92
N ILE A 263 -3.78 15.12 -29.35
CA ILE A 263 -3.45 16.34 -28.59
C ILE A 263 -4.01 17.54 -29.35
N TYR A 264 -4.88 18.33 -28.74
CA TYR A 264 -5.67 19.36 -29.44
C TYR A 264 -5.05 20.76 -29.40
N HIS A 265 -4.51 21.15 -28.24
CA HIS A 265 -4.00 22.50 -27.97
C HIS A 265 -2.55 22.52 -27.45
N GLY A 266 -1.95 21.35 -27.23
CA GLY A 266 -0.52 21.20 -26.95
C GLY A 266 -0.17 21.11 -25.47
N GLY A 267 -1.10 20.63 -24.65
CA GLY A 267 -0.92 20.46 -23.19
C GLY A 267 -1.27 21.71 -22.36
N GLY A 268 -1.03 21.63 -21.05
CA GLY A 268 -1.34 22.68 -20.07
C GLY A 268 -2.82 23.07 -20.02
N GLU A 269 -3.09 24.26 -19.48
CA GLU A 269 -4.46 24.83 -19.37
C GLU A 269 -5.19 24.94 -20.73
N ALA A 270 -4.45 25.08 -21.83
CA ALA A 270 -5.05 25.19 -23.16
C ALA A 270 -5.62 23.85 -23.66
N GLU A 271 -4.96 22.73 -23.36
CA GLU A 271 -5.52 21.39 -23.59
C GLU A 271 -6.75 21.15 -22.72
N GLY A 272 -6.82 21.84 -21.58
CA GLY A 272 -7.84 21.70 -20.56
C GLY A 272 -7.44 20.69 -19.48
N PRO A 273 -8.19 20.66 -18.37
CA PRO A 273 -7.79 19.85 -17.22
C PRO A 273 -7.84 18.36 -17.52
N TYR A 274 -6.95 17.61 -16.89
CA TYR A 274 -7.04 16.17 -16.79
C TYR A 274 -8.02 15.73 -15.69
N ALA A 275 -7.99 16.43 -14.55
CA ALA A 275 -8.98 16.31 -13.49
C ALA A 275 -9.61 17.67 -13.17
N ALA A 276 -10.90 17.67 -12.89
CA ALA A 276 -11.68 18.89 -12.68
C ALA A 276 -12.81 18.69 -11.65
N ILE A 277 -13.37 19.80 -11.20
CA ILE A 277 -14.51 19.85 -10.27
C ILE A 277 -15.58 20.82 -10.78
N ALA A 278 -16.83 20.59 -10.37
CA ALA A 278 -17.94 21.47 -10.69
C ALA A 278 -18.97 21.58 -9.56
N LYS A 279 -19.72 22.68 -9.53
CA LYS A 279 -20.90 22.88 -8.69
C LYS A 279 -22.18 22.74 -9.51
N LYS A 280 -23.21 22.19 -8.86
CA LYS A 280 -24.58 22.17 -9.36
C LYS A 280 -25.54 22.39 -8.20
N GLU A 281 -25.97 23.64 -8.03
CA GLU A 281 -26.75 24.10 -6.89
C GLU A 281 -26.11 23.68 -5.56
N ASP A 282 -26.84 22.94 -4.71
CA ASP A 282 -26.35 22.55 -3.39
C ASP A 282 -25.30 21.42 -3.48
N GLY A 283 -25.34 20.57 -4.51
CA GLY A 283 -24.37 19.49 -4.73
C GLY A 283 -23.22 19.86 -5.66
N LYS A 284 -22.45 18.86 -6.07
CA LYS A 284 -21.21 19.06 -6.84
C LYS A 284 -20.75 17.79 -7.56
N ALA A 285 -19.75 17.93 -8.41
CA ALA A 285 -19.16 16.79 -9.11
C ALA A 285 -17.65 16.93 -9.28
N ALA A 286 -16.99 15.80 -9.47
CA ALA A 286 -15.59 15.70 -9.89
C ALA A 286 -15.48 14.86 -11.15
N PHE A 287 -14.37 15.02 -11.87
CA PHE A 287 -14.14 14.44 -13.18
C PHE A 287 -12.68 14.07 -13.34
N ILE A 288 -12.39 12.88 -13.89
CA ILE A 288 -11.07 12.49 -14.37
C ILE A 288 -11.22 11.78 -15.72
N GLY A 289 -10.35 12.11 -16.65
CA GLY A 289 -10.45 11.64 -18.04
C GLY A 289 -9.80 10.30 -18.33
N ASP A 290 -9.38 9.54 -17.33
CA ASP A 290 -8.73 8.22 -17.48
C ASP A 290 -9.16 7.32 -16.32
N SER A 291 -9.46 6.06 -16.62
CA SER A 291 -9.73 5.02 -15.63
C SER A 291 -8.45 4.38 -15.09
N SER A 292 -7.37 4.35 -15.87
CA SER A 292 -6.12 3.68 -15.51
C SER A 292 -5.53 4.06 -14.16
N PRO A 293 -5.52 5.34 -13.72
CA PRO A 293 -5.05 5.76 -12.39
C PRO A 293 -5.91 5.23 -11.23
N VAL A 294 -7.08 4.67 -11.52
CA VAL A 294 -8.02 4.13 -10.53
C VAL A 294 -7.93 2.61 -10.47
N GLU A 295 -7.44 1.99 -11.54
CA GLU A 295 -7.40 0.54 -11.70
C GLU A 295 -6.38 -0.12 -10.77
N ASP A 296 -6.69 -1.35 -10.35
CA ASP A 296 -5.75 -2.33 -9.81
C ASP A 296 -5.73 -3.60 -10.68
N ALA A 297 -4.76 -4.50 -10.42
CA ALA A 297 -4.59 -5.74 -11.17
C ALA A 297 -5.46 -6.92 -10.65
N THR A 298 -6.71 -6.67 -10.24
CA THR A 298 -7.61 -7.70 -9.68
C THR A 298 -8.90 -7.93 -10.48
N PRO A 299 -8.85 -8.18 -11.80
CA PRO A 299 -10.07 -8.46 -12.55
C PRO A 299 -10.76 -9.72 -12.01
N LYS A 300 -12.09 -9.63 -11.85
CA LYS A 300 -12.95 -10.64 -11.26
C LYS A 300 -13.69 -11.48 -12.30
N TYR A 301 -14.14 -10.86 -13.38
CA TYR A 301 -14.97 -11.51 -14.41
C TYR A 301 -14.21 -11.77 -15.70
N GLN A 302 -14.66 -12.78 -16.44
CA GLN A 302 -14.17 -13.06 -17.79
C GLN A 302 -14.71 -12.03 -18.80
N ASN A 303 -14.02 -11.86 -19.92
CA ASN A 303 -14.47 -11.01 -21.01
C ASN A 303 -15.77 -11.56 -21.63
N GLU A 304 -16.82 -10.73 -21.70
CA GLU A 304 -18.16 -11.15 -22.14
C GLU A 304 -18.27 -11.59 -23.60
N GLU A 305 -17.38 -11.14 -24.48
CA GLU A 305 -17.37 -11.53 -25.90
C GLU A 305 -16.58 -12.82 -26.12
N THR A 306 -15.41 -12.93 -25.48
CA THR A 306 -14.41 -13.96 -25.79
C THR A 306 -14.39 -15.10 -24.78
N GLY A 307 -14.78 -14.83 -23.54
CA GLY A 307 -14.61 -15.74 -22.40
C GLY A 307 -13.16 -15.84 -21.91
N ASP A 308 -12.26 -14.97 -22.40
CA ASP A 308 -10.87 -14.92 -21.98
C ASP A 308 -10.73 -14.14 -20.66
N SER A 309 -9.72 -14.50 -19.87
CA SER A 309 -9.36 -13.78 -18.64
C SER A 309 -8.95 -12.34 -18.98
N LYS A 310 -9.41 -11.38 -18.17
CA LYS A 310 -9.08 -9.96 -18.33
C LYS A 310 -7.70 -9.66 -17.74
N THR A 311 -7.10 -8.57 -18.21
CA THR A 311 -5.89 -8.01 -17.61
C THR A 311 -6.11 -6.52 -17.44
N THR A 312 -6.07 -6.06 -16.20
CA THR A 312 -6.23 -4.66 -15.82
C THR A 312 -4.91 -4.07 -15.35
N TYR A 313 -4.85 -2.74 -15.30
CA TYR A 313 -3.64 -2.00 -14.97
C TYR A 313 -3.58 -1.75 -13.46
N ASP A 314 -2.38 -1.79 -12.87
CA ASP A 314 -2.20 -1.49 -11.44
C ASP A 314 -1.80 -0.02 -11.27
N GLY A 315 -2.74 0.87 -11.56
CA GLY A 315 -2.50 2.32 -11.67
C GLY A 315 -2.83 3.11 -10.42
N PHE A 316 -3.70 2.61 -9.53
CA PHE A 316 -4.04 3.28 -8.26
C PHE A 316 -2.81 3.65 -7.42
N GLN A 317 -1.74 2.86 -7.56
CA GLN A 317 -0.50 2.99 -6.83
C GLN A 317 0.56 3.87 -7.53
N GLU A 318 0.26 4.39 -8.71
CA GLU A 318 1.19 5.22 -9.47
C GLU A 318 1.13 6.68 -9.05
N ALA A 319 2.28 7.36 -9.18
CA ALA A 319 2.45 8.77 -8.81
C ALA A 319 1.77 9.11 -7.46
N ASP A 320 0.89 10.11 -7.45
CA ASP A 320 0.05 10.48 -6.30
C ASP A 320 -1.45 10.21 -6.60
N ASP A 321 -1.74 9.20 -7.44
CA ASP A 321 -3.08 8.92 -7.97
C ASP A 321 -4.08 8.58 -6.85
N ALA A 322 -3.72 7.65 -5.95
CA ALA A 322 -4.52 7.33 -4.78
C ALA A 322 -4.84 8.55 -3.91
N GLU A 323 -3.85 9.40 -3.64
CA GLU A 323 -4.02 10.60 -2.80
C GLU A 323 -5.03 11.56 -3.44
N LEU A 324 -4.90 11.84 -4.75
CA LEU A 324 -5.86 12.68 -5.47
C LEU A 324 -7.28 12.09 -5.43
N LEU A 325 -7.43 10.80 -5.74
CA LEU A 325 -8.72 10.13 -5.84
C LEU A 325 -9.45 10.10 -4.49
N LEU A 326 -8.73 9.82 -3.41
CA LEU A 326 -9.29 9.81 -2.06
C LEU A 326 -9.64 11.23 -1.58
N ASN A 327 -8.79 12.22 -1.86
CA ASN A 327 -9.08 13.63 -1.55
C ASN A 327 -10.29 14.17 -2.34
N ILE A 328 -10.49 13.71 -3.58
CA ILE A 328 -11.71 14.00 -4.35
C ILE A 328 -12.93 13.45 -3.62
N VAL A 329 -12.94 12.19 -3.19
CA VAL A 329 -14.08 11.59 -2.48
C VAL A 329 -14.36 12.30 -1.16
N ASP A 330 -13.32 12.66 -0.42
CA ASP A 330 -13.44 13.41 0.83
C ASP A 330 -14.04 14.80 0.62
N TRP A 331 -13.61 15.50 -0.43
CA TRP A 331 -14.24 16.75 -0.81
C TRP A 331 -15.69 16.51 -1.20
N LEU A 332 -15.99 15.56 -2.10
CA LEU A 332 -17.35 15.25 -2.57
C LEU A 332 -18.34 14.97 -1.44
N ALA A 333 -17.93 14.27 -0.37
CA ALA A 333 -18.80 13.92 0.75
C ALA A 333 -19.11 15.08 1.72
N GLN A 334 -18.39 16.19 1.63
CA GLN A 334 -18.61 17.37 2.47
C GLN A 334 -19.64 18.32 1.85
N GLN A 335 -20.53 18.90 2.65
CA GLN A 335 -21.50 19.88 2.17
C GLN A 335 -20.95 21.30 2.36
N GLU A 336 -21.10 22.15 1.35
CA GLU A 336 -20.73 23.56 1.42
C GLU A 336 -21.95 24.50 1.43
N ASP A 337 -21.69 25.79 1.67
CA ASP A 337 -22.72 26.84 1.72
C ASP A 337 -22.71 27.77 0.49
N TYR A 338 -21.94 27.43 -0.55
CA TYR A 338 -21.91 28.11 -1.84
C TYR A 338 -22.45 27.22 -2.96
N GLN A 339 -23.04 27.85 -3.98
CA GLN A 339 -23.65 27.17 -5.13
C GLN A 339 -22.86 27.37 -6.43
N THR A 340 -21.93 28.31 -6.45
CA THR A 340 -21.04 28.58 -7.58
C THR A 340 -19.64 28.91 -7.06
N PHE A 341 -18.60 28.68 -7.86
CA PHE A 341 -17.24 29.03 -7.46
C PHE A 341 -17.01 30.55 -7.42
N GLU A 342 -17.80 31.35 -8.16
CA GLU A 342 -17.78 32.82 -8.08
C GLU A 342 -18.13 33.36 -6.67
N GLN A 343 -18.78 32.56 -5.82
CA GLN A 343 -19.11 32.92 -4.44
C GLN A 343 -17.95 32.68 -3.46
N THR A 344 -16.86 32.09 -3.92
CA THR A 344 -15.69 31.72 -3.11
C THR A 344 -14.51 32.67 -3.36
N ASP A 345 -13.39 32.45 -2.65
CA ASP A 345 -12.17 33.25 -2.80
C ASP A 345 -11.14 32.63 -3.79
N ILE A 346 -11.46 31.51 -4.44
CA ILE A 346 -10.54 30.84 -5.37
C ILE A 346 -10.35 31.64 -6.67
N THR A 347 -9.25 31.37 -7.36
CA THR A 347 -9.07 31.86 -8.74
C THR A 347 -9.91 31.05 -9.72
N LEU A 348 -10.87 31.69 -10.40
CA LEU A 348 -11.66 31.07 -11.47
C LEU A 348 -10.80 30.81 -12.73
N ASP A 349 -11.11 29.71 -13.41
CA ASP A 349 -10.54 29.39 -14.71
C ASP A 349 -11.12 30.30 -15.81
N GLU A 350 -10.56 30.19 -17.01
CA GLU A 350 -11.16 30.72 -18.23
C GLU A 350 -11.88 29.60 -19.00
N VAL A 351 -12.83 29.98 -19.86
CA VAL A 351 -13.43 29.01 -20.79
C VAL A 351 -12.33 28.41 -21.66
N SER A 352 -12.24 27.08 -21.67
CA SER A 352 -11.21 26.37 -22.45
C SER A 352 -11.34 26.67 -23.94
N PRO A 353 -10.24 26.74 -24.70
CA PRO A 353 -10.31 26.86 -26.14
C PRO A 353 -10.95 25.60 -26.74
N MET A 354 -11.85 25.81 -27.71
CA MET A 354 -12.60 24.74 -28.37
C MET A 354 -12.33 24.75 -29.87
N LEU A 355 -12.15 23.57 -30.44
CA LEU A 355 -12.14 23.32 -31.87
C LEU A 355 -13.58 23.20 -32.39
N ASP A 356 -13.80 23.54 -33.67
CA ASP A 356 -15.12 23.39 -34.30
C ASP A 356 -15.65 21.94 -34.21
N LYS A 357 -14.75 20.95 -34.19
CA LYS A 357 -15.07 19.51 -34.09
C LYS A 357 -15.51 19.05 -32.70
N GLU A 358 -15.45 19.93 -31.70
CA GLU A 358 -15.87 19.67 -30.31
C GLU A 358 -17.26 20.25 -30.00
N ILE A 359 -17.82 21.03 -30.93
CA ILE A 359 -19.19 21.54 -30.83
C ILE A 359 -20.14 20.39 -31.23
N PRO A 360 -21.09 19.97 -30.36
CA PRO A 360 -21.87 18.75 -30.55
C PRO A 360 -22.48 18.60 -31.96
N GLU A 361 -23.13 19.64 -32.48
CA GLU A 361 -23.78 19.60 -33.81
C GLU A 361 -22.79 19.53 -34.98
N ASN A 362 -21.55 19.94 -34.77
CA ASN A 362 -20.49 20.01 -35.78
C ASN A 362 -19.51 18.84 -35.69
N THR A 363 -19.60 18.01 -34.64
CA THR A 363 -18.76 16.84 -34.49
C THR A 363 -18.87 15.93 -35.71
N THR A 364 -17.77 15.30 -36.06
CA THR A 364 -17.72 14.31 -37.14
C THR A 364 -16.99 13.09 -36.65
N GLN A 365 -17.49 11.94 -37.08
CA GLN A 365 -16.87 10.64 -36.92
C GLN A 365 -15.57 10.58 -37.75
N PRO A 366 -14.39 10.48 -37.13
CA PRO A 366 -13.10 10.47 -37.85
C PRO A 366 -12.88 9.18 -38.64
N GLU A 367 -13.26 8.04 -38.05
CA GLU A 367 -13.21 6.69 -38.63
C GLU A 367 -14.52 5.95 -38.37
N ASP A 368 -14.83 4.93 -39.18
CA ASP A 368 -16.09 4.18 -39.06
C ASP A 368 -16.10 3.34 -37.76
N GLU A 369 -17.22 3.37 -37.04
CA GLU A 369 -17.48 2.64 -35.80
C GLU A 369 -18.52 1.52 -36.05
N PRO A 370 -18.47 0.40 -35.30
CA PRO A 370 -17.61 0.17 -34.13
C PRO A 370 -16.15 -0.01 -34.54
N TRP A 371 -15.22 0.34 -33.64
CA TRP A 371 -13.77 0.29 -33.90
C TRP A 371 -13.31 -1.10 -34.36
N THR A 372 -14.02 -2.12 -33.89
CA THR A 372 -13.94 -3.50 -34.38
C THR A 372 -15.34 -4.10 -34.37
N GLU A 373 -15.67 -4.88 -35.39
CA GLU A 373 -16.96 -5.59 -35.45
C GLU A 373 -17.09 -6.61 -34.30
N PRO A 374 -18.27 -6.70 -33.65
CA PRO A 374 -18.59 -7.76 -32.70
C PRO A 374 -18.39 -9.16 -33.29
N SER A 375 -17.88 -10.09 -32.47
CA SER A 375 -17.75 -11.49 -32.85
C SER A 375 -19.13 -12.12 -33.10
N GLN A 376 -19.18 -13.12 -33.99
CA GLN A 376 -20.44 -13.79 -34.29
C GLN A 376 -21.03 -14.45 -33.04
N GLY A 377 -22.25 -14.03 -32.67
CA GLY A 377 -22.99 -14.60 -31.55
C GLY A 377 -22.78 -13.88 -30.22
N TYR A 378 -22.10 -12.73 -30.24
CA TYR A 378 -22.04 -11.78 -29.13
C TYR A 378 -22.87 -10.55 -29.49
N ASP A 379 -23.84 -10.23 -28.65
CA ASP A 379 -24.70 -9.05 -28.75
C ASP A 379 -24.59 -8.28 -27.43
N TRP A 380 -23.93 -7.11 -27.43
CA TRP A 380 -23.62 -6.31 -26.23
C TRP A 380 -24.84 -5.94 -25.38
N TYR A 381 -26.04 -5.96 -25.97
CA TYR A 381 -27.31 -5.62 -25.34
C TYR A 381 -28.12 -6.85 -24.86
N ASP A 382 -27.62 -8.08 -25.05
CA ASP A 382 -28.28 -9.32 -24.66
C ASP A 382 -27.32 -10.23 -23.88
N MET A 383 -27.41 -10.19 -22.55
CA MET A 383 -26.58 -10.99 -21.63
C MET A 383 -26.68 -12.50 -21.87
N SER A 384 -27.74 -13.00 -22.53
CA SER A 384 -27.83 -14.43 -22.87
C SER A 384 -26.80 -14.87 -23.93
N THR A 385 -26.17 -13.89 -24.59
CA THR A 385 -25.07 -14.11 -25.55
C THR A 385 -23.69 -14.09 -24.89
N PHE A 386 -23.59 -13.68 -23.63
CA PHE A 386 -22.32 -13.46 -22.95
C PHE A 386 -21.59 -14.77 -22.64
N ALA A 387 -20.27 -14.75 -22.84
CA ALA A 387 -19.40 -15.90 -22.63
C ALA A 387 -19.43 -16.39 -21.16
N PRO A 388 -19.22 -17.69 -20.91
CA PRO A 388 -19.25 -18.23 -19.56
C PRO A 388 -18.23 -17.55 -18.63
N GLY A 389 -18.62 -17.31 -17.38
CA GLY A 389 -17.77 -16.63 -16.39
C GLY A 389 -17.71 -15.10 -16.49
N SER A 390 -18.38 -14.49 -17.46
CA SER A 390 -18.56 -13.03 -17.53
C SER A 390 -19.75 -12.57 -16.69
N TYR A 391 -19.73 -11.30 -16.25
CA TYR A 391 -20.81 -10.72 -15.46
C TYR A 391 -22.13 -10.73 -16.24
N GLY A 392 -23.19 -11.26 -15.63
CA GLY A 392 -24.49 -11.44 -16.27
C GLY A 392 -24.64 -12.70 -17.13
N SER A 393 -23.59 -13.52 -17.30
CA SER A 393 -23.70 -14.80 -18.02
C SER A 393 -24.41 -15.86 -17.19
N GLU A 394 -25.34 -16.59 -17.80
CA GLU A 394 -25.99 -17.76 -17.20
C GLU A 394 -25.13 -19.05 -17.28
N GLN A 395 -23.85 -18.94 -17.69
CA GLN A 395 -22.97 -20.10 -17.89
C GLN A 395 -21.77 -20.05 -16.92
N GLU A 396 -21.49 -21.20 -16.30
CA GLU A 396 -20.34 -21.36 -15.38
C GLU A 396 -19.03 -21.03 -16.07
N PRO A 397 -18.08 -20.35 -15.37
CA PRO A 397 -16.75 -20.11 -15.91
C PRO A 397 -16.12 -21.41 -16.42
N VAL A 398 -15.55 -21.38 -17.62
CA VAL A 398 -14.72 -22.49 -18.09
C VAL A 398 -13.38 -22.35 -17.37
N GLU A 399 -13.00 -23.32 -16.54
CA GLU A 399 -11.67 -23.31 -15.92
C GLU A 399 -10.58 -23.23 -17.00
N ASP A 400 -9.65 -22.29 -16.84
CA ASP A 400 -8.52 -22.14 -17.75
C ASP A 400 -7.72 -23.45 -17.81
N PRO A 401 -7.36 -23.96 -19.00
CA PRO A 401 -6.64 -25.21 -19.09
C PRO A 401 -5.24 -25.09 -18.51
N ASN A 402 -4.86 -26.01 -17.62
CA ASN A 402 -3.50 -26.08 -17.10
C ASN A 402 -2.60 -26.87 -18.05
N TYR A 403 -1.40 -26.35 -18.33
CA TYR A 403 -0.46 -26.92 -19.28
C TYR A 403 0.81 -27.40 -18.58
N SER A 404 1.27 -28.61 -18.93
CA SER A 404 2.56 -29.12 -18.46
C SER A 404 3.22 -30.00 -19.52
N PHE A 405 4.54 -30.21 -19.36
CA PHE A 405 5.28 -31.18 -20.13
C PHE A 405 5.78 -32.29 -19.20
N ASP A 406 5.68 -33.53 -19.66
CA ASP A 406 6.35 -34.69 -19.06
C ASP A 406 7.47 -35.14 -20.01
N HIS A 407 8.70 -35.04 -19.52
CA HIS A 407 9.93 -35.37 -20.25
C HIS A 407 11.04 -35.77 -19.27
N ALA A 408 12.13 -36.34 -19.78
CA ALA A 408 13.29 -36.64 -18.95
C ALA A 408 14.00 -35.33 -18.50
N ASP A 409 14.57 -35.33 -17.30
CA ASP A 409 15.27 -34.16 -16.70
C ASP A 409 16.37 -33.62 -17.62
N VAL A 410 17.13 -34.53 -18.25
CA VAL A 410 18.12 -34.22 -19.28
C VAL A 410 17.69 -34.81 -20.61
N LEU A 411 17.44 -33.94 -21.59
CA LEU A 411 17.05 -34.32 -22.93
C LEU A 411 18.27 -34.78 -23.75
N PRO A 412 18.20 -35.93 -24.45
CA PRO A 412 19.30 -36.39 -25.29
C PRO A 412 19.62 -35.43 -26.44
N ASN A 413 20.90 -35.13 -26.65
CA ASN A 413 21.37 -34.29 -27.75
C ASN A 413 21.89 -35.06 -28.98
N ASP A 414 21.92 -36.40 -28.92
CA ASP A 414 22.47 -37.28 -29.95
C ASP A 414 21.45 -38.31 -30.51
N GLN A 415 20.24 -38.35 -29.95
CA GLN A 415 19.17 -39.24 -30.36
C GLN A 415 17.78 -38.58 -30.22
N SER A 416 16.75 -39.24 -30.75
CA SER A 416 15.37 -38.79 -30.54
C SER A 416 14.85 -39.21 -29.16
N PHE A 417 14.01 -38.38 -28.58
CA PHE A 417 13.33 -38.58 -27.29
C PHE A 417 11.84 -38.24 -27.41
N THR A 418 11.08 -38.44 -26.34
CA THR A 418 9.64 -38.13 -26.29
C THR A 418 9.39 -37.01 -25.29
N ILE A 419 8.45 -36.13 -25.63
CA ILE A 419 7.85 -35.15 -24.73
C ILE A 419 6.35 -35.40 -24.74
N ASP A 420 5.75 -35.55 -23.58
CA ASP A 420 4.30 -35.65 -23.41
C ASP A 420 3.75 -34.27 -23.06
N VAL A 421 2.90 -33.73 -23.92
CA VAL A 421 2.16 -32.48 -23.66
C VAL A 421 0.90 -32.84 -22.89
N LYS A 422 0.75 -32.35 -21.68
CA LYS A 422 -0.42 -32.57 -20.83
C LYS A 422 -1.24 -31.29 -20.71
N VAL A 423 -2.54 -31.41 -20.98
CA VAL A 423 -3.53 -30.33 -20.88
C VAL A 423 -4.63 -30.79 -19.93
N GLU A 424 -4.85 -30.08 -18.83
CA GLU A 424 -5.86 -30.34 -17.81
C GLU A 424 -6.89 -29.20 -17.79
N GLY A 425 -8.06 -29.39 -17.17
CA GLY A 425 -9.11 -28.35 -17.14
C GLY A 425 -10.01 -28.29 -18.39
N LEU A 426 -9.88 -29.23 -19.34
CA LEU A 426 -10.76 -29.28 -20.50
C LEU A 426 -12.11 -29.92 -20.17
N ASN A 427 -13.16 -29.60 -20.93
CA ASN A 427 -14.42 -30.31 -20.84
C ASN A 427 -14.27 -31.77 -21.27
N PRO A 428 -14.92 -32.75 -20.62
CA PRO A 428 -14.86 -34.16 -21.02
C PRO A 428 -15.20 -34.39 -22.50
N GLY A 429 -14.25 -34.94 -23.26
CA GLY A 429 -14.40 -35.16 -24.70
C GLY A 429 -14.16 -33.93 -25.60
N GLN A 430 -13.85 -32.76 -25.04
CA GLN A 430 -13.48 -31.56 -25.81
C GLN A 430 -12.22 -31.84 -26.62
N THR A 431 -12.22 -31.38 -27.87
CA THR A 431 -11.04 -31.44 -28.74
C THR A 431 -10.54 -30.03 -29.00
N VAL A 432 -9.32 -29.73 -28.60
CA VAL A 432 -8.66 -28.45 -28.84
C VAL A 432 -7.57 -28.63 -29.88
N SER A 433 -7.51 -27.73 -30.86
CA SER A 433 -6.61 -27.80 -32.01
C SER A 433 -5.71 -26.57 -32.08
N GLY A 434 -4.62 -26.67 -32.84
CA GLY A 434 -3.72 -25.55 -33.10
C GLY A 434 -2.50 -25.51 -32.18
N TYR A 435 -2.30 -26.51 -31.34
CA TYR A 435 -1.12 -26.60 -30.49
C TYR A 435 0.14 -26.85 -31.30
N GLU A 436 1.23 -26.20 -30.90
CA GLU A 436 2.55 -26.38 -31.48
C GLU A 436 3.60 -26.38 -30.36
N VAL A 437 4.61 -27.24 -30.48
CA VAL A 437 5.72 -27.34 -29.51
C VAL A 437 7.04 -27.01 -30.18
N GLY A 438 7.87 -26.22 -29.51
CA GLY A 438 9.22 -25.86 -29.97
C GLY A 438 10.23 -25.86 -28.84
N ILE A 439 11.51 -26.01 -29.17
CA ILE A 439 12.63 -25.85 -28.23
C ILE A 439 13.61 -24.83 -28.82
N TYR A 440 13.98 -23.83 -28.02
CA TYR A 440 14.85 -22.74 -28.47
C TYR A 440 15.85 -22.30 -27.41
N LEU A 441 17.00 -21.81 -27.87
CA LEU A 441 18.02 -21.17 -27.03
C LEU A 441 17.68 -19.71 -26.76
N ASP A 442 18.33 -19.12 -25.76
CA ASP A 442 18.30 -17.68 -25.54
C ASP A 442 18.64 -16.90 -26.82
N GLY A 443 17.84 -15.87 -27.10
CA GLY A 443 17.83 -15.17 -28.40
C GLY A 443 16.90 -15.78 -29.46
N GLY A 444 16.13 -16.81 -29.11
CA GLY A 444 14.99 -17.31 -29.91
C GLY A 444 15.35 -18.33 -31.01
N GLN A 445 16.60 -18.79 -31.08
CA GLN A 445 17.02 -19.76 -32.08
C GLN A 445 16.40 -21.14 -31.82
N GLN A 446 15.56 -21.61 -32.74
CA GLN A 446 14.95 -22.94 -32.67
C GLN A 446 15.97 -24.04 -32.94
N ILE A 447 15.97 -25.06 -32.07
CA ILE A 447 16.94 -26.16 -32.09
C ILE A 447 16.30 -27.55 -32.19
N ALA A 448 14.98 -27.66 -32.05
CA ALA A 448 14.26 -28.93 -32.14
C ALA A 448 13.62 -29.18 -33.52
N LYS A 449 13.47 -30.47 -33.83
CA LYS A 449 12.58 -31.01 -34.84
C LYS A 449 11.59 -31.93 -34.13
N VAL A 450 10.31 -31.75 -34.38
CA VAL A 450 9.27 -32.67 -33.92
C VAL A 450 8.86 -33.55 -35.09
N GLN A 451 8.78 -34.86 -34.87
CA GLN A 451 8.45 -35.83 -35.90
C GLN A 451 7.00 -35.64 -36.36
N ASN A 452 6.77 -35.70 -37.68
CA ASN A 452 5.43 -35.65 -38.24
C ASN A 452 4.66 -36.95 -37.92
N GLU A 453 3.32 -36.91 -37.98
CA GLU A 453 2.47 -38.09 -37.70
C GLU A 453 2.73 -39.27 -38.66
N ASP A 454 3.25 -39.02 -39.87
CA ASP A 454 3.64 -40.06 -40.83
C ASP A 454 5.03 -40.68 -40.52
N GLY A 455 5.68 -40.25 -39.43
CA GLY A 455 7.01 -40.68 -39.00
C GLY A 455 8.17 -39.97 -39.71
N SER A 456 7.90 -39.05 -40.64
CA SER A 456 8.95 -38.27 -41.30
C SER A 456 9.45 -37.13 -40.41
N TRP A 457 10.69 -36.68 -40.65
CA TRP A 457 11.28 -35.55 -39.92
C TRP A 457 11.27 -34.27 -40.77
N PRO A 458 10.97 -33.11 -40.18
CA PRO A 458 11.09 -31.80 -40.85
C PRO A 458 12.51 -31.51 -41.34
N SER A 459 12.61 -30.70 -42.41
CA SER A 459 13.90 -30.28 -43.00
C SER A 459 14.58 -29.16 -42.21
N TYR A 460 13.82 -28.35 -41.46
CA TYR A 460 14.29 -27.22 -40.66
C TYR A 460 14.05 -27.46 -39.16
N TYR A 461 14.74 -26.70 -38.30
CA TYR A 461 14.45 -26.65 -36.85
C TYR A 461 13.39 -25.58 -36.59
N GLY A 462 12.42 -25.89 -35.75
CA GLY A 462 11.26 -25.03 -35.52
C GLY A 462 10.19 -25.72 -34.69
N TYR A 463 9.07 -25.01 -34.54
CA TYR A 463 7.87 -25.58 -33.93
C TYR A 463 7.36 -26.79 -34.72
N SER A 464 6.69 -27.69 -33.99
CA SER A 464 5.97 -28.82 -34.57
C SER A 464 4.92 -28.36 -35.58
N PRO A 465 4.48 -29.23 -36.50
CA PRO A 465 3.18 -29.05 -37.14
C PRO A 465 2.09 -28.90 -36.07
N SER A 466 1.06 -28.11 -36.38
CA SER A 466 -0.09 -27.97 -35.49
C SER A 466 -0.74 -29.33 -35.22
N PHE A 467 -1.07 -29.61 -33.97
CA PHE A 467 -1.78 -30.81 -33.56
C PHE A 467 -3.01 -30.48 -32.73
N SER A 468 -3.81 -31.52 -32.46
CA SER A 468 -4.96 -31.46 -31.57
C SER A 468 -4.84 -32.49 -30.44
N VAL A 469 -5.53 -32.20 -29.34
CA VAL A 469 -5.68 -33.08 -28.19
C VAL A 469 -7.17 -33.23 -27.88
N THR A 470 -7.56 -34.40 -27.36
CA THR A 470 -8.94 -34.65 -26.93
C THR A 470 -8.94 -35.07 -25.47
N ALA A 471 -9.72 -34.38 -24.66
CA ALA A 471 -9.82 -34.64 -23.23
C ALA A 471 -10.53 -35.97 -22.92
N ASN A 472 -10.07 -36.65 -21.88
CA ASN A 472 -10.71 -37.83 -21.32
C ASN A 472 -11.91 -37.45 -20.41
N GLU A 473 -12.49 -38.42 -19.70
CA GLU A 473 -13.65 -38.20 -18.82
C GLU A 473 -13.37 -37.25 -17.63
N ASN A 474 -12.10 -37.04 -17.28
CA ASN A 474 -11.66 -36.16 -16.20
C ASN A 474 -11.19 -34.79 -16.71
N GLY A 475 -11.35 -34.50 -18.01
CA GLY A 475 -10.88 -33.24 -18.58
C GLY A 475 -9.38 -33.16 -18.86
N THR A 476 -8.67 -34.29 -18.84
CA THR A 476 -7.23 -34.35 -19.13
C THR A 476 -6.98 -34.87 -20.54
N ALA A 477 -6.11 -34.20 -21.30
CA ALA A 477 -5.60 -34.67 -22.59
C ALA A 477 -4.07 -34.79 -22.55
N VAL A 478 -3.53 -35.85 -23.16
CA VAL A 478 -2.08 -36.06 -23.27
C VAL A 478 -1.72 -36.34 -24.73
N LYS A 479 -0.69 -35.65 -25.25
CA LYS A 479 -0.13 -35.89 -26.58
C LYS A 479 1.37 -36.12 -26.50
N SER A 480 1.79 -37.34 -26.82
CA SER A 480 3.20 -37.68 -26.98
C SER A 480 3.76 -37.19 -28.31
N LEU A 481 4.89 -36.50 -28.25
CA LEU A 481 5.63 -35.97 -29.40
C LEU A 481 7.05 -36.55 -29.41
N THR A 482 7.45 -37.11 -30.56
CA THR A 482 8.84 -37.55 -30.75
C THR A 482 9.68 -36.38 -31.24
N VAL A 483 10.72 -36.04 -30.50
CA VAL A 483 11.56 -34.85 -30.73
C VAL A 483 13.02 -35.27 -30.93
N ARG A 484 13.75 -34.51 -31.73
CA ARG A 484 15.22 -34.56 -31.77
C ARG A 484 15.75 -33.14 -31.90
N VAL A 485 16.93 -32.88 -31.37
CA VAL A 485 17.57 -31.56 -31.48
C VAL A 485 18.73 -31.55 -32.46
N GLN A 486 19.30 -30.37 -32.67
CA GLN A 486 20.54 -30.21 -33.41
C GLN A 486 21.69 -30.90 -32.66
N ASP A 487 22.48 -31.71 -33.37
CA ASP A 487 23.65 -32.39 -32.80
C ASP A 487 24.59 -31.40 -32.10
N GLY A 488 25.02 -31.75 -30.88
CA GLY A 488 25.99 -30.97 -30.09
C GLY A 488 25.43 -29.74 -29.40
N VAL A 489 24.10 -29.65 -29.23
CA VAL A 489 23.49 -28.71 -28.27
C VAL A 489 23.80 -29.20 -26.86
N GLU A 490 24.28 -28.30 -26.00
CA GLU A 490 24.61 -28.53 -24.59
C GLU A 490 24.08 -27.33 -23.78
N GLY A 491 23.74 -27.58 -22.51
CA GLY A 491 23.20 -26.56 -21.60
C GLY A 491 21.69 -26.36 -21.72
N ASP A 492 21.22 -25.26 -21.18
CA ASP A 492 19.79 -24.98 -21.03
C ASP A 492 19.15 -24.44 -22.31
N ALA A 493 17.89 -24.79 -22.50
CA ALA A 493 17.03 -24.27 -23.55
C ALA A 493 15.61 -24.11 -23.01
N ASN A 494 14.77 -23.40 -23.76
CA ASN A 494 13.37 -23.20 -23.43
C ASN A 494 12.50 -24.16 -24.25
N LEU A 495 11.69 -24.99 -23.58
CA LEU A 495 10.62 -25.80 -24.17
C LEU A 495 9.31 -25.02 -24.06
N ARG A 496 8.65 -24.78 -25.20
CA ARG A 496 7.43 -23.96 -25.27
C ARG A 496 6.27 -24.67 -25.95
N LEU A 497 5.11 -24.58 -25.32
CA LEU A 497 3.80 -24.84 -25.89
C LEU A 497 3.18 -23.51 -26.34
N ARG A 498 2.66 -23.48 -27.56
CA ARG A 498 1.87 -22.38 -28.07
C ARG A 498 0.60 -22.90 -28.75
N GLN A 499 -0.38 -22.04 -28.92
CA GLN A 499 -1.58 -22.33 -29.71
C GLN A 499 -1.80 -21.22 -30.72
N SER A 500 -1.90 -21.59 -32.00
CA SER A 500 -2.12 -20.64 -33.10
C SER A 500 -1.12 -19.47 -33.13
N GLY A 501 0.09 -19.67 -32.60
CA GLY A 501 1.13 -18.65 -32.49
C GLY A 501 1.28 -18.00 -31.10
N ASN A 502 0.26 -18.05 -30.24
CA ASN A 502 0.26 -17.45 -28.90
C ASN A 502 0.92 -18.37 -27.87
N ASN A 503 1.83 -17.82 -27.05
CA ASN A 503 2.49 -18.59 -25.99
C ASN A 503 1.47 -19.02 -24.93
N LEU A 504 1.50 -20.30 -24.56
CA LEU A 504 0.65 -20.84 -23.48
C LEU A 504 1.47 -21.24 -22.27
N TYR A 505 2.59 -21.91 -22.49
CA TYR A 505 3.44 -22.42 -21.41
C TYR A 505 4.88 -22.54 -21.89
N THR A 506 5.84 -22.10 -21.07
CA THR A 506 7.27 -22.24 -21.33
C THR A 506 7.96 -22.74 -20.07
N THR A 507 8.83 -23.73 -20.22
CA THR A 507 9.69 -24.25 -19.15
C THR A 507 11.13 -24.41 -19.65
N THR A 508 12.09 -24.47 -18.74
CA THR A 508 13.51 -24.69 -19.04
C THR A 508 13.81 -26.18 -19.12
N VAL A 509 14.65 -26.60 -20.09
CA VAL A 509 15.10 -27.98 -20.28
C VAL A 509 16.61 -28.02 -20.54
N ALA A 510 17.30 -29.02 -20.00
CA ALA A 510 18.73 -29.20 -20.20
C ALA A 510 19.04 -30.30 -21.24
N PHE A 511 20.15 -30.17 -21.98
CA PHE A 511 20.61 -31.16 -22.96
C PHE A 511 21.94 -31.83 -22.60
N GLY A 512 22.04 -33.15 -22.78
CA GLY A 512 23.24 -33.96 -22.47
C GLY A 512 23.35 -35.31 -23.21
N GLU A 513 24.44 -36.06 -22.98
CA GLU A 513 24.67 -37.40 -23.58
C GLU A 513 23.72 -38.45 -22.98
N ALA A 514 23.12 -39.28 -23.84
CA ALA A 514 22.21 -40.34 -23.45
C ALA A 514 22.88 -41.41 -22.57
N GLY A 515 22.66 -41.35 -21.26
CA GLY A 515 23.14 -42.35 -20.30
C GLY A 515 23.88 -41.81 -19.08
N GLU A 516 24.00 -40.50 -18.91
CA GLU A 516 24.20 -39.93 -17.57
C GLU A 516 22.89 -40.05 -16.80
N ASN A 517 22.95 -40.86 -15.75
CA ASN A 517 21.84 -41.42 -15.00
C ASN A 517 21.40 -40.47 -13.86
N PRO A 518 20.18 -39.90 -13.84
CA PRO A 518 19.56 -39.45 -12.61
C PRO A 518 18.53 -40.51 -12.19
N ASP A 519 19.01 -41.68 -11.80
CA ASP A 519 18.25 -42.56 -10.89
C ASP A 519 18.63 -42.22 -9.43
N GLN A 520 19.02 -40.95 -9.21
CA GLN A 520 18.95 -40.31 -7.92
C GLN A 520 17.80 -39.32 -8.04
N GLU A 521 16.66 -39.64 -7.43
CA GLU A 521 15.88 -38.57 -6.81
C GLU A 521 16.88 -37.66 -6.09
N PRO A 522 16.88 -36.34 -6.33
CA PRO A 522 17.75 -35.44 -5.60
C PRO A 522 17.65 -35.79 -4.12
N GLU A 523 18.79 -36.16 -3.53
CA GLU A 523 18.85 -36.60 -2.14
C GLU A 523 18.22 -35.49 -1.30
N MET A 524 17.13 -35.82 -0.58
CA MET A 524 16.44 -34.85 0.26
C MET A 524 17.45 -34.25 1.24
N LEU A 525 17.67 -32.95 1.08
CA LEU A 525 18.60 -32.19 1.90
C LEU A 525 17.84 -31.60 3.10
N THR A 526 18.54 -31.45 4.21
CA THR A 526 18.10 -30.48 5.22
C THR A 526 18.23 -29.07 4.63
N ILE A 527 17.40 -28.13 5.07
CA ILE A 527 17.43 -26.76 4.54
C ILE A 527 18.83 -26.12 4.74
N GLN A 528 19.51 -26.43 5.84
CA GLN A 528 20.88 -25.98 6.08
C GLN A 528 21.89 -26.54 5.06
N GLU A 529 21.74 -27.79 4.62
CA GLU A 529 22.57 -28.38 3.58
C GLU A 529 22.27 -27.78 2.20
N ALA A 530 20.99 -27.55 1.88
CA ALA A 530 20.58 -26.85 0.67
C ALA A 530 21.17 -25.44 0.59
N ARG A 531 21.17 -24.68 1.69
CA ARG A 531 21.82 -23.35 1.76
C ARG A 531 23.32 -23.37 1.47
N ASN A 532 24.01 -24.44 1.83
CA ASN A 532 25.45 -24.61 1.57
C ASN A 532 25.78 -25.16 0.17
N THR A 533 24.75 -25.50 -0.61
CA THR A 533 24.89 -25.99 -1.98
C THR A 533 25.03 -24.81 -2.95
N ALA A 534 25.78 -24.98 -4.04
CA ALA A 534 26.02 -23.93 -5.01
C ALA A 534 24.72 -23.48 -5.71
N ASN A 535 24.67 -22.23 -6.18
CA ASN A 535 23.56 -21.76 -7.01
C ASN A 535 23.53 -22.52 -8.34
N GLY A 536 22.33 -22.68 -8.92
CA GLY A 536 22.08 -23.45 -10.14
C GLY A 536 21.96 -24.96 -9.91
N ALA A 537 22.10 -25.44 -8.67
CA ALA A 537 21.87 -26.84 -8.33
C ALA A 537 20.39 -27.05 -7.96
N GLU A 538 19.79 -28.13 -8.45
CA GLU A 538 18.47 -28.55 -7.98
C GLU A 538 18.59 -29.17 -6.58
N ALA A 539 17.64 -28.86 -5.71
CA ALA A 539 17.54 -29.44 -4.37
C ALA A 539 16.10 -29.76 -4.02
N THR A 540 15.92 -30.86 -3.28
CA THR A 540 14.65 -31.21 -2.63
C THR A 540 14.79 -31.00 -1.14
N VAL A 541 13.88 -30.22 -0.56
CA VAL A 541 13.81 -29.95 0.89
C VAL A 541 12.39 -30.18 1.40
N GLU A 542 12.26 -30.46 2.69
CA GLU A 542 10.96 -30.58 3.36
C GLU A 542 10.92 -29.60 4.55
N GLY A 543 9.80 -28.89 4.72
CA GLY A 543 9.63 -27.98 5.85
C GLY A 543 8.18 -27.54 6.04
N VAL A 544 7.97 -26.64 7.00
CA VAL A 544 6.66 -26.03 7.30
C VAL A 544 6.64 -24.62 6.73
N ILE A 545 5.55 -24.25 6.04
CA ILE A 545 5.34 -22.89 5.52
C ILE A 545 5.11 -21.94 6.70
N THR A 546 5.97 -20.94 6.87
CA THR A 546 5.98 -20.03 8.04
C THR A 546 5.39 -18.65 7.78
N SER A 547 5.31 -18.21 6.52
CA SER A 547 4.59 -17.01 6.09
C SER A 547 3.33 -17.37 5.29
N ALA A 548 2.34 -16.48 5.22
CA ALA A 548 1.30 -16.67 4.22
C ALA A 548 1.94 -16.52 2.82
N PRO A 549 1.59 -17.37 1.83
CA PRO A 549 2.03 -17.16 0.46
C PRO A 549 1.61 -15.79 -0.07
N GLY A 550 2.54 -15.12 -0.76
CA GLY A 550 2.33 -13.80 -1.34
C GLY A 550 2.58 -12.60 -0.42
N THR A 551 2.74 -12.81 0.90
CA THR A 551 3.02 -11.71 1.85
C THR A 551 4.25 -10.87 1.47
N PHE A 552 5.25 -11.48 0.82
CA PHE A 552 6.50 -10.79 0.46
C PHE A 552 6.83 -10.87 -1.04
N GLY A 553 5.82 -11.04 -1.90
CA GLY A 553 5.97 -11.03 -3.36
C GLY A 553 5.52 -12.32 -4.06
N GLY A 554 4.91 -12.17 -5.25
CA GLY A 554 4.34 -13.27 -6.03
C GLY A 554 3.33 -14.07 -5.22
N GLN A 555 3.44 -15.40 -5.25
CA GLN A 555 2.85 -16.29 -4.23
C GLN A 555 3.97 -16.97 -3.40
N GLY A 556 5.16 -16.37 -3.34
CA GLY A 556 6.29 -16.97 -2.63
C GLY A 556 6.06 -17.04 -1.13
N PHE A 557 6.76 -17.97 -0.46
CA PHE A 557 6.64 -18.17 0.98
C PHE A 557 7.95 -18.63 1.63
N TYR A 558 8.06 -18.40 2.94
CA TYR A 558 9.15 -18.91 3.76
C TYR A 558 8.85 -20.33 4.24
N LEU A 559 9.86 -21.21 4.15
CA LEU A 559 9.80 -22.61 4.53
C LEU A 559 10.88 -22.89 5.58
N GLN A 560 10.55 -23.59 6.66
CA GLN A 560 11.50 -23.86 7.75
C GLN A 560 11.43 -25.32 8.23
N ASP A 561 12.60 -25.90 8.51
CA ASP A 561 12.80 -27.20 9.16
C ASP A 561 13.58 -27.03 10.48
N ASP A 562 13.95 -28.14 11.13
CA ASP A 562 14.72 -28.13 12.39
C ASP A 562 16.17 -27.61 12.23
N THR A 563 16.64 -27.40 10.98
CA THR A 563 18.01 -27.04 10.65
C THR A 563 18.17 -25.62 10.11
N GLY A 564 17.12 -25.04 9.51
CA GLY A 564 17.13 -23.66 9.02
C GLY A 564 15.91 -23.30 8.18
N GLY A 565 15.91 -22.09 7.63
CA GLY A 565 14.87 -21.58 6.73
C GLY A 565 15.35 -21.36 5.29
N ILE A 566 14.42 -21.38 4.34
CA ILE A 566 14.66 -21.00 2.94
C ILE A 566 13.43 -20.31 2.37
N TYR A 567 13.63 -19.35 1.47
CA TYR A 567 12.52 -18.76 0.72
C TYR A 567 12.20 -19.60 -0.52
N VAL A 568 10.92 -19.78 -0.83
CA VAL A 568 10.43 -20.50 -2.01
C VAL A 568 9.75 -19.51 -2.93
N PHE A 569 10.39 -19.19 -4.06
CA PHE A 569 9.88 -18.24 -5.05
C PHE A 569 9.00 -18.95 -6.08
N GLN A 570 7.68 -18.71 -6.00
CA GLN A 570 6.66 -19.43 -6.76
C GLN A 570 5.37 -18.59 -6.89
N HIS A 571 4.42 -18.97 -7.77
CA HIS A 571 3.23 -18.17 -8.14
C HIS A 571 1.88 -18.90 -8.01
N ASP A 572 1.87 -20.13 -7.49
CA ASP A 572 0.67 -20.95 -7.26
C ASP A 572 0.02 -20.61 -5.91
N ASN A 573 -1.28 -20.32 -5.94
CA ASN A 573 -2.07 -19.80 -4.82
C ASN A 573 -2.71 -20.91 -3.94
N ARG A 574 -2.41 -22.18 -4.17
CA ARG A 574 -3.04 -23.32 -3.47
C ARG A 574 -2.41 -23.66 -2.11
N TYR A 575 -1.33 -22.99 -1.72
CA TYR A 575 -0.60 -23.28 -0.48
C TYR A 575 -1.02 -22.36 0.66
N GLU A 576 -0.85 -22.83 1.89
CA GLU A 576 -1.26 -22.10 3.08
C GLU A 576 -0.19 -22.20 4.19
N LYS A 577 -0.08 -21.14 5.00
CA LYS A 577 0.75 -21.12 6.20
C LYS A 577 0.41 -22.29 7.13
N GLY A 578 1.44 -22.98 7.64
CA GLY A 578 1.30 -24.17 8.49
C GLY A 578 1.18 -25.50 7.73
N GLN A 579 1.14 -25.49 6.40
CA GLN A 579 1.30 -26.71 5.61
C GLN A 579 2.74 -27.22 5.69
N LYS A 580 2.90 -28.54 5.82
CA LYS A 580 4.19 -29.21 5.63
C LYS A 580 4.31 -29.61 4.17
N VAL A 581 5.35 -29.15 3.50
CA VAL A 581 5.55 -29.38 2.06
C VAL A 581 6.93 -29.93 1.75
N THR A 582 7.00 -30.78 0.72
CA THR A 582 8.24 -31.19 0.07
C THR A 582 8.38 -30.38 -1.21
N VAL A 583 9.46 -29.63 -1.35
CA VAL A 583 9.70 -28.70 -2.47
C VAL A 583 10.96 -29.12 -3.21
N THR A 584 10.86 -29.22 -4.54
CA THR A 584 11.99 -29.42 -5.44
C THR A 584 12.11 -28.22 -6.37
N GLY A 585 13.29 -27.63 -6.45
CA GLY A 585 13.57 -26.51 -7.35
C GLY A 585 15.05 -26.18 -7.41
N GLU A 586 15.38 -25.18 -8.23
CA GLU A 586 16.74 -24.69 -8.41
C GLU A 586 17.13 -23.75 -7.25
N LEU A 587 18.28 -23.99 -6.63
CA LEU A 587 18.84 -23.10 -5.63
C LEU A 587 19.44 -21.87 -6.29
N THR A 588 19.02 -20.69 -5.85
CA THR A 588 19.62 -19.43 -6.26
C THR A 588 19.88 -18.53 -5.05
N THR A 589 20.43 -17.34 -5.32
CA THR A 589 20.58 -16.29 -4.32
C THR A 589 20.09 -14.99 -4.93
N TYR A 590 18.99 -14.48 -4.39
CA TYR A 590 18.41 -13.22 -4.80
C TYR A 590 18.54 -12.23 -3.65
N GLN A 591 19.10 -11.06 -3.94
CA GLN A 591 19.31 -9.99 -2.94
C GLN A 591 20.01 -10.47 -1.65
N GLY A 592 20.94 -11.43 -1.77
CA GLY A 592 21.68 -11.99 -0.63
C GLY A 592 20.96 -13.11 0.13
N LEU A 593 19.66 -13.34 -0.11
CA LEU A 593 18.90 -14.44 0.48
C LEU A 593 19.02 -15.70 -0.38
N LYS A 594 19.25 -16.85 0.25
CA LYS A 594 19.18 -18.15 -0.43
C LYS A 594 17.72 -18.54 -0.62
N GLU A 595 17.36 -18.94 -1.83
CA GLU A 595 16.01 -19.34 -2.17
C GLU A 595 15.97 -20.53 -3.12
N LEU A 596 14.83 -21.21 -3.17
CA LEU A 596 14.44 -22.13 -4.23
C LEU A 596 13.62 -21.35 -5.26
N ALA A 597 14.02 -21.42 -6.52
CA ALA A 597 13.34 -20.85 -7.68
C ALA A 597 13.13 -21.94 -8.73
N SER A 598 12.50 -21.60 -9.86
CA SER A 598 12.24 -22.54 -10.97
C SER A 598 11.63 -23.85 -10.46
N ILE A 599 10.59 -23.74 -9.62
CA ILE A 599 10.06 -24.87 -8.84
C ILE A 599 9.56 -25.98 -9.76
N THR A 600 10.13 -27.17 -9.61
CA THR A 600 9.77 -28.38 -10.36
C THR A 600 8.57 -29.08 -9.72
N SER A 601 8.50 -29.12 -8.38
CA SER A 601 7.38 -29.74 -7.65
C SER A 601 7.21 -29.17 -6.25
N ILE A 602 5.95 -29.05 -5.81
CA ILE A 602 5.57 -28.83 -4.41
C ILE A 602 4.53 -29.88 -4.03
N GLU A 603 4.83 -30.71 -3.04
CA GLU A 603 3.91 -31.75 -2.55
C GLU A 603 3.50 -31.46 -1.10
N VAL A 604 2.20 -31.33 -0.85
CA VAL A 604 1.66 -31.13 0.50
C VAL A 604 1.61 -32.45 1.25
N GLN A 605 2.39 -32.56 2.32
CA GLN A 605 2.46 -33.73 3.20
C GLN A 605 1.42 -33.70 4.34
N GLY A 606 0.82 -32.53 4.60
CA GLY A 606 -0.19 -32.31 5.62
C GLY A 606 -0.06 -30.93 6.26
N THR A 607 -0.54 -30.79 7.49
CA THR A 607 -0.36 -29.58 8.31
C THR A 607 0.42 -29.88 9.58
N GLU A 608 1.24 -28.92 10.01
CA GLU A 608 2.09 -29.02 11.19
C GLU A 608 2.10 -27.68 11.95
N SER A 609 2.36 -27.70 13.26
CA SER A 609 2.49 -26.46 14.03
C SER A 609 3.72 -25.68 13.58
N LEU A 610 3.63 -24.36 13.53
CA LEU A 610 4.75 -23.50 13.15
C LEU A 610 5.96 -23.73 14.09
N PRO A 611 7.20 -23.72 13.56
CA PRO A 611 8.41 -23.69 14.38
C PRO A 611 8.36 -22.50 15.35
N GLY A 612 8.80 -22.68 16.60
CA GLY A 612 8.85 -21.58 17.57
C GLY A 612 9.87 -20.51 17.17
N TYR A 613 9.70 -19.29 17.66
CA TYR A 613 10.70 -18.24 17.49
C TYR A 613 11.96 -18.56 18.30
N GLN A 614 13.13 -18.46 17.67
CA GLN A 614 14.42 -18.54 18.35
C GLN A 614 14.87 -17.14 18.80
N THR A 615 15.21 -16.95 20.08
CA THR A 615 15.79 -15.69 20.56
C THR A 615 17.20 -15.49 19.99
N VAL A 616 17.45 -14.33 19.40
CA VAL A 616 18.76 -13.91 18.87
C VAL A 616 19.09 -12.47 19.29
N ASP A 617 20.38 -12.17 19.47
CA ASP A 617 20.83 -10.82 19.85
C ASP A 617 20.87 -9.85 18.65
N VAL A 618 21.15 -10.37 17.44
CA VAL A 618 21.27 -9.61 16.19
C VAL A 618 21.12 -10.54 14.98
N LEU A 619 20.78 -9.97 13.83
CA LEU A 619 20.83 -10.68 12.55
C LEU A 619 22.18 -10.53 11.86
N ASP A 620 22.82 -11.67 11.56
CA ASP A 620 24.10 -11.76 10.83
C ASP A 620 24.01 -12.67 9.59
N GLY A 621 22.80 -13.05 9.21
CA GLY A 621 22.49 -13.94 8.09
C GLY A 621 22.55 -15.44 8.42
N SER A 622 23.00 -15.84 9.62
CA SER A 622 23.01 -17.25 10.04
C SER A 622 21.59 -17.83 10.10
N ASN A 623 20.65 -17.09 10.67
CA ASN A 623 19.23 -17.47 10.80
C ASN A 623 18.33 -17.09 9.61
N GLN A 624 18.87 -16.86 8.41
CA GLN A 624 18.03 -16.41 7.29
C GLN A 624 16.86 -17.37 7.03
N ALA A 625 15.71 -16.79 6.69
CA ALA A 625 14.41 -17.42 6.51
C ALA A 625 13.85 -18.18 7.75
N GLU A 626 14.47 -18.05 8.93
CA GLU A 626 13.97 -18.64 10.17
C GLU A 626 13.14 -17.65 10.99
N ARG A 627 12.18 -18.18 11.74
CA ARG A 627 11.44 -17.43 12.76
C ARG A 627 12.34 -17.13 13.97
N VAL A 628 12.58 -15.85 14.24
CA VAL A 628 13.38 -15.38 15.39
C VAL A 628 12.69 -14.29 16.20
N THR A 629 13.13 -14.10 17.43
CA THR A 629 12.75 -12.97 18.30
C THR A 629 13.99 -12.20 18.72
N ILE A 630 13.95 -10.88 18.66
CA ILE A 630 14.94 -9.99 19.28
C ILE A 630 14.26 -9.33 20.48
N GLU A 631 14.80 -9.56 21.68
CA GLU A 631 14.21 -9.10 22.94
C GLU A 631 14.79 -7.76 23.39
N GLY A 632 13.93 -6.88 23.91
CA GLY A 632 14.33 -5.66 24.63
C GLY A 632 15.09 -4.63 23.79
N GLY A 633 14.73 -4.46 22.52
CA GLY A 633 15.32 -3.47 21.64
C GLY A 633 14.59 -2.15 21.64
N THR A 634 15.34 -1.05 21.49
CA THR A 634 14.78 0.29 21.39
C THR A 634 14.42 0.61 19.93
N ILE A 635 13.19 1.05 19.68
CA ILE A 635 12.72 1.52 18.37
C ILE A 635 13.42 2.84 18.03
N ALA A 636 14.00 2.94 16.85
CA ALA A 636 14.65 4.14 16.32
C ALA A 636 14.47 4.23 14.80
N ASN A 637 14.72 5.41 14.22
CA ASN A 637 14.72 5.67 12.77
C ASN A 637 13.48 5.10 12.06
N VAL A 638 12.31 5.43 12.60
CA VAL A 638 11.03 4.99 12.05
C VAL A 638 10.77 5.77 10.76
N GLU A 639 10.75 5.08 9.64
CA GLU A 639 10.53 5.65 8.31
C GLU A 639 9.39 4.90 7.60
N SER A 640 8.41 5.65 7.12
CA SER A 640 7.35 5.09 6.27
C SER A 640 7.74 5.21 4.81
N TYR A 641 7.44 4.17 4.05
CA TYR A 641 7.51 4.12 2.60
C TYR A 641 6.15 3.67 2.05
N TYR A 642 5.95 3.82 0.75
CA TYR A 642 4.66 3.58 0.11
C TYR A 642 4.09 2.17 0.39
N ASN A 643 4.90 1.11 0.32
CA ASN A 643 4.45 -0.29 0.46
C ASN A 643 4.89 -0.99 1.75
N ALA A 644 5.56 -0.27 2.64
CA ALA A 644 6.09 -0.80 3.88
C ALA A 644 6.52 0.37 4.77
N PHE A 645 6.58 0.16 6.06
CA PHE A 645 7.40 1.01 6.92
C PHE A 645 8.53 0.19 7.52
N GLU A 646 9.58 0.90 7.90
CA GLU A 646 10.75 0.31 8.50
C GLU A 646 11.13 1.05 9.76
N PHE A 647 11.74 0.34 10.70
CA PHE A 647 12.37 0.95 11.86
C PHE A 647 13.60 0.15 12.24
N ASP A 648 14.50 0.79 12.94
CA ASP A 648 15.68 0.17 13.51
C ASP A 648 15.38 -0.29 14.94
N LEU A 649 15.79 -1.53 15.25
CA LEU A 649 15.77 -2.07 16.59
C LEU A 649 17.20 -2.08 17.14
N GLU A 650 17.45 -1.22 18.13
CA GLU A 650 18.77 -1.06 18.76
C GLU A 650 18.90 -1.90 20.04
N VAL A 651 19.85 -2.84 20.05
CA VAL A 651 20.16 -3.72 21.20
C VAL A 651 21.67 -3.80 21.36
N ASN A 652 22.21 -3.54 22.57
CA ASN A 652 23.64 -3.73 22.88
C ASN A 652 24.65 -3.05 21.91
N ASN A 653 24.32 -1.86 21.37
CA ASN A 653 25.06 -1.17 20.29
C ASN A 653 25.08 -1.88 18.92
N GLN A 654 24.11 -2.75 18.68
CA GLN A 654 23.84 -3.37 17.39
C GLN A 654 22.47 -2.91 16.91
N THR A 655 22.31 -2.84 15.59
CA THR A 655 21.09 -2.36 14.94
C THR A 655 20.58 -3.45 14.02
N THR A 656 19.32 -3.83 14.16
CA THR A 656 18.62 -4.68 13.21
C THR A 656 17.51 -3.86 12.55
N ARG A 657 17.49 -3.83 11.22
CA ARG A 657 16.39 -3.24 10.46
C ARG A 657 15.17 -4.14 10.58
N VAL A 658 14.04 -3.62 11.04
CA VAL A 658 12.74 -4.29 10.96
C VAL A 658 12.00 -3.70 9.76
N ARG A 659 11.50 -4.56 8.88
CA ARG A 659 10.67 -4.18 7.75
C ARG A 659 9.27 -4.74 7.95
N VAL A 660 8.28 -3.87 7.87
CA VAL A 660 6.86 -4.18 8.00
C VAL A 660 6.21 -3.93 6.65
N ASP A 661 5.92 -5.00 5.93
CA ASP A 661 5.29 -4.94 4.61
C ASP A 661 3.78 -4.76 4.76
N ASN A 662 3.16 -3.86 3.99
CA ASN A 662 1.74 -3.55 4.15
C ASN A 662 0.84 -4.79 3.95
N ARG A 663 1.28 -5.76 3.13
CA ARG A 663 0.59 -7.05 2.89
C ARG A 663 0.53 -7.96 4.13
N THR A 664 1.19 -7.60 5.21
CA THR A 664 1.05 -8.27 6.52
C THR A 664 -0.22 -7.87 7.25
N GLY A 665 -0.93 -6.83 6.77
CA GLY A 665 -2.07 -6.23 7.44
C GLY A 665 -1.70 -5.33 8.63
N VAL A 666 -0.42 -4.96 8.77
CA VAL A 666 0.06 -4.04 9.81
C VAL A 666 0.30 -2.67 9.17
N SER A 667 -0.59 -1.72 9.47
CA SER A 667 -0.45 -0.35 8.96
C SER A 667 0.54 0.48 9.79
N PHE A 668 1.12 1.51 9.17
CA PHE A 668 1.99 2.45 9.88
C PHE A 668 1.22 3.23 10.97
N ALA A 669 -0.06 3.54 10.72
CA ALA A 669 -0.92 4.22 11.68
C ALA A 669 -1.19 3.34 12.91
N ASP A 670 -1.46 2.04 12.71
CA ASP A 670 -1.66 1.10 13.82
C ASP A 670 -0.40 0.96 14.65
N PHE A 671 0.77 0.91 14.00
CA PHE A 671 2.06 0.92 14.67
C PHE A 671 2.23 2.19 15.51
N GLN A 672 2.04 3.37 14.93
CA GLN A 672 2.18 4.65 15.64
C GLN A 672 1.15 4.86 16.76
N SER A 673 0.01 4.18 16.70
CA SER A 673 -1.00 4.22 17.77
C SER A 673 -0.57 3.46 19.03
N GLN A 674 0.41 2.54 18.91
CA GLN A 674 0.85 1.64 19.97
C GLN A 674 2.32 1.84 20.36
N PHE A 675 3.16 2.32 19.44
CA PHE A 675 4.61 2.44 19.62
C PHE A 675 5.14 3.75 19.04
N GLU A 676 6.16 4.31 19.69
CA GLU A 676 6.92 5.48 19.24
C GLU A 676 8.44 5.26 19.31
N GLU A 677 9.22 6.15 18.67
CA GLU A 677 10.68 6.11 18.79
C GLU A 677 11.10 6.27 20.26
N GLY A 678 12.00 5.39 20.71
CA GLY A 678 12.44 5.31 22.09
C GLY A 678 11.77 4.18 22.90
N ASP A 679 10.66 3.63 22.41
CA ASP A 679 10.00 2.49 23.07
C ASP A 679 10.88 1.25 23.04
N GLN A 680 10.86 0.48 24.13
CA GLN A 680 11.48 -0.84 24.18
C GLN A 680 10.46 -1.93 23.85
N VAL A 681 10.82 -2.75 22.88
CA VAL A 681 9.96 -3.82 22.37
C VAL A 681 10.76 -5.11 22.18
N SER A 682 10.05 -6.23 22.24
CA SER A 682 10.53 -7.50 21.73
C SER A 682 9.84 -7.75 20.39
N VAL A 683 10.62 -7.92 19.33
CA VAL A 683 10.09 -8.08 17.96
C VAL A 683 10.36 -9.50 17.48
N SER A 684 9.29 -10.18 17.10
CA SER A 684 9.33 -11.50 16.47
C SER A 684 9.10 -11.37 14.96
N GLY A 685 9.71 -12.24 14.17
CA GLY A 685 9.57 -12.16 12.72
C GLY A 685 10.38 -13.22 11.99
N ILE A 686 10.53 -13.05 10.68
CA ILE A 686 11.39 -13.89 9.85
C ILE A 686 12.68 -13.15 9.55
N ALA A 687 13.82 -13.70 9.96
CA ALA A 687 15.12 -13.13 9.62
C ALA A 687 15.36 -13.24 8.10
N SER A 688 15.74 -12.15 7.44
CA SER A 688 15.90 -12.07 5.99
C SER A 688 17.11 -11.22 5.60
N ILE A 689 17.43 -11.23 4.30
CA ILE A 689 18.55 -10.50 3.71
C ILE A 689 18.02 -9.79 2.47
N TYR A 690 18.30 -8.50 2.33
CA TYR A 690 18.00 -7.74 1.11
C TYR A 690 19.16 -6.84 0.72
N GLY A 691 19.83 -7.20 -0.38
CA GLY A 691 21.11 -6.63 -0.77
C GLY A 691 22.18 -6.98 0.26
N ASP A 692 22.71 -5.95 0.92
CA ASP A 692 23.71 -6.07 1.99
C ASP A 692 23.09 -5.90 3.40
N THR A 693 21.77 -5.74 3.50
CA THR A 693 21.07 -5.46 4.76
C THR A 693 20.49 -6.74 5.35
N TYR A 694 20.84 -7.03 6.61
CA TYR A 694 20.13 -8.02 7.42
C TYR A 694 18.89 -7.36 8.03
N GLN A 695 17.73 -7.96 7.80
CA GLN A 695 16.45 -7.40 8.22
C GLN A 695 15.55 -8.45 8.87
N LEU A 696 14.70 -8.01 9.79
CA LEU A 696 13.62 -8.82 10.37
C LEU A 696 12.31 -8.45 9.68
N LEU A 697 11.65 -9.43 9.07
CA LEU A 697 10.33 -9.24 8.45
C LEU A 697 9.25 -9.51 9.48
N LEU A 698 8.44 -8.48 9.78
CA LEU A 698 7.29 -8.63 10.65
C LEU A 698 6.19 -9.43 9.94
N LEU A 699 5.46 -10.30 10.67
CA LEU A 699 4.35 -11.07 10.10
C LEU A 699 2.98 -10.59 10.59
N SER A 700 2.91 -9.94 11.75
CA SER A 700 1.68 -9.44 12.36
C SER A 700 1.99 -8.44 13.47
N MET A 701 1.02 -7.60 13.85
CA MET A 701 1.19 -6.62 14.92
C MET A 701 1.42 -7.30 16.29
N ASP A 702 0.83 -8.47 16.50
CA ASP A 702 1.03 -9.32 17.68
C ASP A 702 2.48 -9.81 17.83
N ASP A 703 3.31 -9.71 16.78
CA ASP A 703 4.73 -10.04 16.87
C ASP A 703 5.58 -8.90 17.47
N ILE A 704 4.99 -7.74 17.76
CA ILE A 704 5.63 -6.67 18.53
C ILE A 704 5.04 -6.67 19.94
N GLU A 705 5.84 -7.14 20.91
CA GLU A 705 5.47 -7.10 22.31
C GLU A 705 6.14 -5.91 22.99
N SER A 706 5.34 -4.97 23.51
CA SER A 706 5.85 -3.91 24.37
C SER A 706 6.63 -4.55 25.52
N SER A 707 7.89 -4.14 25.66
CA SER A 707 8.71 -4.55 26.80
C SER A 707 8.51 -3.61 28.00
N GLY A 708 7.63 -2.61 27.91
CA GLY A 708 7.47 -1.52 28.89
C GLY A 708 8.21 -0.25 28.45
N THR A 709 7.84 0.90 29.00
CA THR A 709 8.49 2.19 28.68
C THR A 709 9.48 2.59 29.77
N ALA A 710 10.71 2.97 29.40
CA ALA A 710 11.67 3.46 30.40
C ALA A 710 11.17 4.79 31.01
N PRO A 711 11.45 5.06 32.30
CA PRO A 711 11.01 6.30 32.93
C PRO A 711 11.55 7.55 32.24
N THR A 712 10.72 8.56 32.02
CA THR A 712 11.15 9.84 31.44
C THR A 712 11.66 10.81 32.52
N ILE A 713 12.82 11.44 32.29
CA ILE A 713 13.39 12.46 33.18
C ILE A 713 13.19 13.85 32.56
N SER A 714 12.37 14.69 33.18
CA SER A 714 12.07 16.05 32.72
C SER A 714 13.19 17.04 33.02
N ASP A 715 13.14 18.22 32.39
CA ASP A 715 14.10 19.30 32.64
C ASP A 715 14.02 19.83 34.08
N LEU A 716 15.17 20.31 34.58
CA LEU A 716 15.26 20.86 35.93
C LEU A 716 14.55 22.21 36.04
N ASN A 717 13.78 22.35 37.13
CA ASN A 717 13.18 23.64 37.50
C ASN A 717 14.21 24.63 38.08
N ILE A 718 15.34 24.13 38.58
CA ILE A 718 16.42 24.93 39.18
C ILE A 718 17.75 24.40 38.68
N SER A 719 18.53 25.26 38.03
CA SER A 719 19.91 24.97 37.58
C SER A 719 20.97 25.78 38.33
N VAL A 720 20.57 26.62 39.29
CA VAL A 720 21.47 27.47 40.08
C VAL A 720 21.07 27.39 41.55
N PHE A 721 22.01 27.10 42.46
CA PHE A 721 21.74 27.03 43.90
C PHE A 721 22.75 27.81 44.74
N ASP A 722 22.28 28.34 45.87
CA ASP A 722 23.09 29.13 46.79
C ASP A 722 23.83 28.24 47.78
N ILE A 723 25.16 28.40 47.86
CA ILE A 723 26.00 27.60 48.76
C ILE A 723 25.78 27.90 50.25
N THR A 724 25.06 28.96 50.60
CA THR A 724 24.81 29.37 52.00
C THR A 724 23.50 28.82 52.56
N GLU A 725 22.63 28.26 51.71
CA GLU A 725 21.29 27.79 52.08
C GLU A 725 21.12 26.30 51.79
N THR A 726 20.19 25.65 52.49
CA THR A 726 19.78 24.30 52.11
C THR A 726 18.92 24.38 50.85
N THR A 727 19.36 23.75 49.77
CA THR A 727 18.63 23.72 48.50
C THR A 727 18.22 22.30 48.15
N THR A 728 16.96 22.12 47.75
CA THR A 728 16.48 20.86 47.16
C THR A 728 16.36 21.04 45.65
N ILE A 729 17.05 20.20 44.89
CA ILE A 729 16.86 20.11 43.44
C ILE A 729 15.73 19.10 43.19
N SER A 730 14.57 19.60 42.77
CA SER A 730 13.43 18.75 42.45
C SER A 730 13.62 18.07 41.11
N LEU A 731 13.63 16.75 41.12
CA LEU A 731 13.59 15.90 39.93
C LEU A 731 12.12 15.60 39.60
N ASP A 732 11.78 15.69 38.31
CA ASP A 732 10.48 15.28 37.81
C ASP A 732 10.71 14.10 36.88
N VAL A 733 10.38 12.91 37.39
CA VAL A 733 10.52 11.62 36.71
C VAL A 733 9.14 11.03 36.58
N LYS A 734 8.76 10.62 35.37
CA LYS A 734 7.47 10.02 35.09
C LYS A 734 7.68 8.68 34.44
N ASP A 735 6.87 7.74 34.85
CA ASP A 735 6.79 6.44 34.25
C ASP A 735 5.37 6.28 33.69
N VAL A 736 5.23 5.82 32.44
CA VAL A 736 3.92 5.73 31.78
C VAL A 736 3.12 4.56 32.36
N ASP A 737 3.82 3.51 32.79
CA ASP A 737 3.28 2.27 33.34
C ASP A 737 3.03 2.36 34.87
N ASP A 738 3.42 3.48 35.48
CA ASP A 738 3.33 3.80 36.92
C ASP A 738 4.05 2.78 37.81
N ASP A 739 5.12 2.16 37.28
CA ASP A 739 5.90 1.10 37.94
C ASP A 739 7.36 1.51 38.24
N LEU A 740 7.60 2.81 38.39
CA LEU A 740 8.91 3.38 38.76
C LEU A 740 9.50 2.75 40.04
N ALA A 741 10.59 2.01 39.92
CA ALA A 741 11.25 1.33 41.03
C ALA A 741 12.27 2.20 41.77
N SER A 742 13.07 2.99 41.06
CA SER A 742 14.11 3.81 41.66
C SER A 742 14.44 5.09 40.88
N VAL A 743 14.83 6.13 41.61
CA VAL A 743 15.45 7.35 41.06
C VAL A 743 16.68 7.65 41.89
N THR A 744 17.81 7.85 41.24
CA THR A 744 19.06 8.23 41.89
C THR A 744 19.70 9.44 41.21
N ALA A 745 20.39 10.25 42.00
CA ALA A 745 21.07 11.44 41.52
C ALA A 745 22.49 11.50 42.07
N THR A 746 23.44 11.96 41.26
CA THR A 746 24.85 12.06 41.65
C THR A 746 25.43 13.42 41.25
N ILE A 747 26.14 14.08 42.18
CA ILE A 747 26.90 15.32 41.96
C ILE A 747 28.26 15.16 42.64
N ASP A 748 29.35 15.30 41.89
CA ASP A 748 30.75 15.17 42.39
C ASP A 748 30.98 13.92 43.29
N GLY A 749 30.35 12.80 42.92
CA GLY A 749 30.45 11.52 43.65
C GLY A 749 29.55 11.39 44.88
N GLU A 750 28.86 12.45 45.32
CA GLU A 750 27.78 12.35 46.30
C GLU A 750 26.51 11.79 45.65
N LYS A 751 25.85 10.83 46.29
CA LYS A 751 24.69 10.11 45.74
C LYS A 751 23.45 10.28 46.60
N TRP A 752 22.33 10.58 45.97
CA TRP A 752 20.99 10.66 46.57
C TRP A 752 20.05 9.63 45.95
N ASN A 753 19.09 9.15 46.75
CA ASN A 753 17.93 8.40 46.27
C ASN A 753 16.75 9.39 46.17
N GLY A 754 16.41 9.80 44.96
CA GLY A 754 15.48 10.88 44.65
C GLY A 754 16.14 12.27 44.65
N ASN A 755 15.35 13.29 45.00
CA ASN A 755 15.75 14.70 44.93
C ASN A 755 17.03 15.00 45.74
N PRO A 756 18.08 15.56 45.11
CA PRO A 756 19.25 16.05 45.83
C PRO A 756 18.88 17.11 46.86
N VAL A 757 19.29 16.90 48.12
CA VAL A 757 19.20 17.90 49.19
C VAL A 757 20.62 18.34 49.52
N ILE A 758 20.96 19.54 49.06
CA ILE A 758 22.27 20.14 49.19
C ILE A 758 22.31 20.95 50.48
N SER A 759 23.27 20.63 51.34
CA SER A 759 23.48 21.36 52.60
C SER A 759 24.36 22.60 52.36
N PRO A 760 24.24 23.64 53.20
CA PRO A 760 25.14 24.78 53.16
C PRO A 760 26.60 24.34 53.21
N LEU A 761 27.47 25.01 52.44
CA LEU A 761 28.91 24.75 52.33
C LEU A 761 29.29 23.37 51.79
N GLN A 762 28.33 22.56 51.32
CA GLN A 762 28.63 21.22 50.80
C GLN A 762 29.46 21.28 49.50
N PHE A 763 29.18 22.26 48.65
CA PHE A 763 29.88 22.50 47.39
C PHE A 763 30.55 23.87 47.38
N THR A 764 31.66 24.01 46.66
CA THR A 764 32.28 25.32 46.37
C THR A 764 31.62 25.99 45.17
N VAL A 765 31.85 27.29 44.98
CA VAL A 765 31.35 28.00 43.79
C VAL A 765 32.01 27.44 42.53
N ASP A 766 31.25 26.69 41.75
CA ASP A 766 31.66 26.06 40.49
C ASP A 766 30.41 25.56 39.73
N GLU A 767 30.62 25.08 38.50
CA GLU A 767 29.64 24.29 37.75
C GLU A 767 29.85 22.79 38.03
N TYR A 768 28.76 22.07 38.29
CA TYR A 768 28.78 20.63 38.54
C TYR A 768 27.86 19.88 37.60
N GLU A 769 28.24 18.65 37.26
CA GLU A 769 27.39 17.70 36.55
C GLU A 769 26.49 16.97 37.55
N LEU A 770 25.18 17.09 37.35
CA LEU A 770 24.15 16.31 38.02
C LEU A 770 23.71 15.18 37.07
N VAL A 771 24.07 13.95 37.42
CA VAL A 771 23.63 12.75 36.70
C VAL A 771 22.42 12.18 37.41
N VAL A 772 21.28 12.09 36.72
CA VAL A 772 20.03 11.50 37.19
C VAL A 772 19.82 10.19 36.47
N GLN A 773 19.54 9.13 37.21
CA GLN A 773 19.20 7.80 36.69
C GLN A 773 17.88 7.34 37.31
N ALA A 774 16.94 6.91 36.49
CA ALA A 774 15.67 6.31 36.89
C ALA A 774 15.60 4.87 36.39
N GLU A 775 14.95 4.00 37.15
CA GLU A 775 14.75 2.57 36.84
C GLU A 775 13.34 2.14 37.23
N ASP A 776 12.65 1.35 36.41
CA ASP A 776 11.33 0.77 36.70
C ASP A 776 11.41 -0.64 37.33
N GLU A 777 10.26 -1.25 37.63
CA GLU A 777 10.18 -2.60 38.23
C GLU A 777 10.61 -3.72 37.26
N MET A 778 10.60 -3.44 35.95
CA MET A 778 11.05 -4.35 34.89
C MET A 778 12.56 -4.25 34.61
N GLY A 779 13.22 -3.21 35.13
CA GLY A 779 14.65 -2.96 35.05
C GLY A 779 15.08 -2.05 33.91
N HIS A 780 14.16 -1.34 33.24
CA HIS A 780 14.53 -0.36 32.22
C HIS A 780 15.10 0.88 32.88
N ILE A 781 16.11 1.50 32.25
CA ILE A 781 16.89 2.59 32.85
C ILE A 781 16.87 3.82 31.93
N ALA A 782 16.52 4.97 32.49
CA ALA A 782 16.75 6.27 31.86
C ALA A 782 17.84 7.06 32.59
N GLN A 783 18.69 7.76 31.84
CA GLN A 783 19.75 8.59 32.41
C GLN A 783 19.82 9.96 31.71
N ARG A 784 19.87 11.04 32.49
CA ARG A 784 20.12 12.40 31.99
C ARG A 784 21.17 13.12 32.82
N THR A 785 21.99 13.91 32.15
CA THR A 785 22.99 14.78 32.79
C THR A 785 22.57 16.23 32.64
N PHE A 786 22.64 16.98 33.75
CA PHE A 786 22.35 18.40 33.81
C PHE A 786 23.56 19.16 34.34
N THR A 787 23.70 20.42 33.94
CA THR A 787 24.65 21.35 34.57
C THR A 787 23.94 22.14 35.67
N VAL A 788 24.49 22.12 36.88
CA VAL A 788 24.02 22.91 38.02
C VAL A 788 25.13 23.82 38.53
N GLU A 789 24.83 25.10 38.72
CA GLU A 789 25.80 26.12 39.15
C GLU A 789 25.64 26.40 40.65
N ALA A 790 26.70 26.20 41.42
CA ALA A 790 26.77 26.61 42.81
C ALA A 790 27.24 28.07 42.88
N VAL A 791 26.45 28.97 43.45
CA VAL A 791 26.74 30.41 43.48
C VAL A 791 26.83 30.97 44.88
N LEU A 792 27.60 32.07 45.00
CA LEU A 792 27.67 32.91 46.19
C LEU A 792 27.50 34.37 45.80
N GLY A 793 26.41 34.99 46.22
CA GLY A 793 26.20 36.42 46.02
C GLY A 793 27.22 37.25 46.81
N MET A 794 27.72 38.33 46.20
CA MET A 794 28.61 39.29 46.88
C MET A 794 27.96 40.00 48.07
N ASN A 795 26.63 39.99 48.14
CA ASN A 795 25.83 40.47 49.27
C ASN A 795 25.64 39.41 50.36
N GLN A 796 26.11 38.17 50.17
CA GLN A 796 25.80 37.01 51.01
C GLN A 796 26.97 36.47 51.86
N LEU A 797 27.99 37.30 52.06
CA LEU A 797 29.20 36.89 52.77
C LEU A 797 28.97 36.72 54.29
N ASP A 798 27.96 37.38 54.87
CA ASP A 798 27.56 37.18 56.25
C ASP A 798 26.77 35.89 56.43
N GLU A 799 25.88 35.54 55.51
CA GLU A 799 25.18 34.25 55.48
C GLU A 799 26.17 33.09 55.39
N LEU A 800 27.27 33.25 54.62
CA LEU A 800 28.35 32.27 54.57
C LEU A 800 29.05 32.07 55.93
N ILE A 801 29.21 33.15 56.72
CA ILE A 801 29.73 33.08 58.09
C ILE A 801 28.74 32.43 59.04
N GLU A 802 27.44 32.75 58.90
CA GLU A 802 26.38 32.16 59.71
C GLU A 802 26.25 30.65 59.47
N ALA A 803 26.30 30.21 58.21
CA ALA A 803 26.35 28.80 57.84
C ALA A 803 27.58 28.09 58.45
N GLY A 804 28.75 28.74 58.40
CA GLY A 804 29.96 28.22 59.03
C GLY A 804 29.85 28.07 60.56
N ALA A 805 29.17 29.02 61.22
CA ALA A 805 28.92 28.95 62.65
C ALA A 805 27.89 27.87 63.01
N SER A 806 26.80 27.77 62.26
CA SER A 806 25.73 26.79 62.51
C SER A 806 26.20 25.34 62.33
N LEU A 807 27.11 25.11 61.37
CA LEU A 807 27.75 23.81 61.13
C LEU A 807 28.93 23.53 62.08
N GLY A 808 29.27 24.46 62.97
CA GLY A 808 30.29 24.27 64.01
C GLY A 808 31.72 24.50 63.55
N TYR A 809 31.94 24.96 62.32
CA TYR A 809 33.27 25.36 61.83
C TYR A 809 33.83 26.57 62.60
N ILE A 810 32.96 27.40 63.18
CA ILE A 810 33.32 28.51 64.05
C ILE A 810 32.96 28.17 65.49
N LYS A 811 33.97 28.05 66.36
CA LYS A 811 33.86 27.41 67.69
C LYS A 811 33.34 28.32 68.81
N ASP A 812 33.12 29.61 68.54
CA ASP A 812 32.50 30.56 69.49
C ASP A 812 31.84 31.77 68.83
N ASP A 813 30.71 32.20 69.40
CA ASP A 813 29.87 33.31 68.92
C ASP A 813 30.64 34.63 68.75
N LYS A 814 31.59 34.91 69.66
CA LYS A 814 32.37 36.15 69.62
C LYS A 814 33.28 36.24 68.39
N THR A 815 33.72 35.09 67.88
CA THR A 815 34.50 34.99 66.66
C THR A 815 33.59 35.10 65.44
N ALA A 816 32.43 34.44 65.46
CA ALA A 816 31.40 34.57 64.42
C ALA A 816 30.95 36.03 64.24
N ASP A 817 30.50 36.71 65.30
CA ASP A 817 30.07 38.12 65.29
C ASP A 817 31.11 39.06 64.65
N ARG A 818 32.40 38.76 64.89
CA ARG A 818 33.50 39.58 64.38
C ARG A 818 33.71 39.38 62.89
N LEU A 819 33.59 38.13 62.42
CA LEU A 819 33.70 37.77 61.02
C LEU A 819 32.49 38.29 60.24
N GLU A 820 31.29 38.11 60.77
CA GLU A 820 30.04 38.63 60.21
C GLU A 820 30.12 40.14 60.02
N LYS A 821 30.57 40.89 61.04
CA LYS A 821 30.80 42.34 60.92
C LYS A 821 31.82 42.69 59.83
N LYS A 822 32.82 41.85 59.59
CA LYS A 822 33.83 42.06 58.52
C LYS A 822 33.25 41.73 57.14
N ALA A 823 32.50 40.63 57.00
CA ALA A 823 31.73 40.30 55.80
C ALA A 823 30.77 41.43 55.42
N ASN A 824 29.97 41.89 56.37
CA ASN A 824 29.09 43.05 56.23
C ASN A 824 29.83 44.32 55.73
N ASN A 825 31.07 44.54 56.19
CA ASN A 825 31.88 45.66 55.71
C ASN A 825 32.30 45.49 54.24
N VAL A 826 32.62 44.26 53.83
CA VAL A 826 32.94 43.90 52.44
C VAL A 826 31.73 44.17 51.55
N GLN A 827 30.56 43.64 51.92
CA GLN A 827 29.29 43.83 51.21
C GLN A 827 28.92 45.32 51.05
N LYS A 828 29.18 46.14 52.08
CA LYS A 828 28.90 47.59 52.07
C LYS A 828 30.02 48.45 51.45
N ALA A 829 30.99 47.86 50.76
CA ALA A 829 32.07 48.62 50.14
C ALA A 829 31.60 49.43 48.93
N LYS A 830 32.00 50.70 48.85
CA LYS A 830 31.52 51.64 47.81
C LYS A 830 32.21 51.49 46.45
N ASN A 831 33.31 50.74 46.37
CA ASN A 831 34.08 50.51 45.15
C ASN A 831 35.01 49.30 45.30
N TYR A 832 35.44 48.76 44.16
CA TYR A 832 36.31 47.57 44.05
C TYR A 832 37.58 47.65 44.92
N ARG A 833 38.28 48.79 44.94
CA ARG A 833 39.50 48.95 45.74
C ARG A 833 39.22 48.84 47.24
N SER A 834 38.10 49.42 47.70
CA SER A 834 37.66 49.32 49.09
C SER A 834 37.19 47.90 49.43
N GLN A 835 36.50 47.24 48.51
CA GLN A 835 36.01 45.87 48.66
C GLN A 835 37.17 44.89 48.81
N ARG A 836 38.16 44.94 47.91
CA ARG A 836 39.38 44.10 47.97
C ARG A 836 40.15 44.29 49.27
N GLY A 837 40.35 45.54 49.70
CA GLY A 837 41.05 45.80 50.98
C GLY A 837 40.32 45.24 52.20
N LYS A 838 38.98 45.28 52.20
CA LYS A 838 38.17 44.71 53.28
C LYS A 838 38.08 43.18 53.20
N THR A 839 38.07 42.62 51.99
CA THR A 839 38.10 41.16 51.74
C THR A 839 39.39 40.57 52.30
N ASN A 840 40.54 41.19 52.01
CA ASN A 840 41.81 40.78 52.62
C ASN A 840 41.79 40.86 54.15
N ALA A 841 41.10 41.87 54.72
CA ALA A 841 40.99 42.01 56.17
C ALA A 841 40.03 40.99 56.81
N LEU A 842 39.10 40.41 56.04
CA LEU A 842 38.26 39.28 56.42
C LEU A 842 39.08 37.98 56.34
N LEU A 843 39.74 37.72 55.21
CA LEU A 843 40.61 36.54 55.01
C LEU A 843 41.72 36.47 56.06
N HIS A 844 42.47 37.54 56.32
CA HIS A 844 43.48 37.55 57.38
C HIS A 844 42.91 37.26 58.78
N GLN A 845 41.63 37.62 59.02
CA GLN A 845 40.98 37.31 60.29
C GLN A 845 40.61 35.82 60.37
N LEU A 846 40.15 35.22 59.28
CA LEU A 846 39.93 33.77 59.15
C LEU A 846 41.26 33.02 59.39
N GLU A 847 42.33 33.39 58.68
CA GLU A 847 43.67 32.81 58.81
C GLU A 847 44.22 32.90 60.24
N ALA A 848 44.09 34.06 60.90
CA ALA A 848 44.63 34.25 62.25
C ALA A 848 43.94 33.37 63.32
N GLN A 849 42.71 32.94 63.05
CA GLN A 849 41.88 32.13 63.95
C GLN A 849 41.79 30.65 63.55
N SER A 850 42.25 30.30 62.35
CA SER A 850 42.37 28.93 61.88
C SER A 850 43.18 28.05 62.84
N GLY A 851 42.74 26.81 63.02
CA GLY A 851 43.29 25.84 63.98
C GLY A 851 43.05 26.18 65.47
N LYS A 852 42.49 27.37 65.78
CA LYS A 852 42.18 27.80 67.16
C LYS A 852 40.69 27.85 67.39
N LYS A 853 40.01 28.74 66.67
CA LYS A 853 38.59 29.07 66.81
C LYS A 853 37.80 28.83 65.53
N ILE A 854 38.51 28.64 64.42
CA ILE A 854 37.95 28.32 63.12
C ILE A 854 38.59 27.02 62.65
N ASP A 855 37.79 26.14 62.07
CA ASP A 855 38.30 24.92 61.45
C ASP A 855 39.25 25.24 60.28
N GLU A 856 40.24 24.38 60.07
CA GLU A 856 41.19 24.53 58.97
C GLU A 856 40.49 24.29 57.63
N ASP A 857 39.54 23.34 57.58
CA ASP A 857 38.76 23.02 56.38
C ASP A 857 37.85 24.19 55.94
N TYR A 858 37.29 24.92 56.90
CA TYR A 858 36.49 26.11 56.60
C TYR A 858 37.33 27.28 56.10
N LEU A 859 38.57 27.43 56.57
CA LEU A 859 39.49 28.39 55.97
C LEU A 859 39.84 28.00 54.53
N ALA A 860 40.11 26.72 54.27
CA ALA A 860 40.41 26.20 52.93
C ALA A 860 39.22 26.44 51.98
N TYR A 861 38.00 26.20 52.45
CA TYR A 861 36.78 26.54 51.73
C TYR A 861 36.68 28.03 51.37
N TRP A 862 36.94 28.93 52.33
CA TRP A 862 36.96 30.37 52.03
C TRP A 862 38.06 30.78 51.05
N GLN A 863 39.17 30.06 51.01
CA GLN A 863 40.27 30.31 50.09
C GLN A 863 39.98 29.82 48.67
N SER A 864 39.11 28.82 48.47
CA SER A 864 38.72 28.41 47.11
C SER A 864 37.78 29.41 46.42
N LEU A 865 37.13 30.31 47.19
CA LEU A 865 36.22 31.33 46.67
C LEU A 865 36.91 32.58 46.07
N TYR A 866 38.23 32.73 46.24
CA TYR A 866 39.01 33.94 45.88
C TYR A 866 40.37 33.61 45.26
#